data_AF-A0A8T0TG21-F1
#
_entry.id   AF-A0A8T0TG21-F1
#
_cell.length_a   1.000
_cell.length_b   1.000
_cell.length_c   1.000
_cell.angle_alpha   90.00
_cell.angle_beta   90.00
_cell.angle_gamma   90.00
#
_symmetry.space_group_name_H-M   'P 1'
#
loop_
_entity.id
_entity.type
_entity.pdbx_description
1 polymer ?
#
loop_
_entity_poly.entity_id
_entity_poly.type
_entity_poly.pdbx_seq_one_letter_code
_entity_poly.pdbx_strand_id
1 'polypeptide(L)'
;MSFRRWIYYWIRRLTSHATGSRSGIFSACRGIIRHDMPTAIYLLPYLVLNVVCYGTPEARQSITEEILCVLNAAASESSGAAVHGIAGGQSEVCIQAIFTLLDNLGQWVDDLKQEIALSQSSYAMAGKYGGKLKGGTCSDYEQDQMLVQCSNVAELLAAIPRVTLARASLRCQAHARALMYFESHVQANSGSSNPAAECSGNFSDDDISFLMEIYGGLDEPDGLLGLANLRKSSSLQDQLIINEKAGNWAEILTLCEQALHMEPTCVHRQSDVLNCLLNMCHLQAMIAHVDGLVHSIPQYKKTWCMQGVRAAWRLGRWDLMDEYLTGADQGLVFSGSENNASFDMDLAKIFKAMMNKDQFLVAEQIFQSKQALLVPLAAAGMDSYMRAYPYVVKLHMLRELEDFNSLLGDKSFIDKSFSADDPKFLKLAKDWENRLKCTQPSLWTREPLLALRRMVFSQSHMHAQVGNSWLHYAKLCRLAGHYETAHLAILEADASGAPDAHMEKAKYLWNIRKFDSAIAELQQTLLNMPAEILGSAVLSSLCSLSLALPNPPISATQASKENPDVSKTLLLYTRWIHYTGQKQSADIKSLYSRVTELRPKWEKGFFCMAKFADDLLIDARKRQEDDKFACKVGPVSSSFSNSVSRATEEKEKPWWESLMGVLLCYAKALHRGHKNLFQALPRMLTLWFEFGSIYTQDESSSDQHMKEVHGRVLSLIRGCVKDLPIYQWLTVLSQLISRICHQNAEVVRIVKFIITTVLREYPQQALWMMAAVSKSTVPARRDAAAEILQSAKKGYRRNQNNALFIQFPTLIDHLIKLCFHPGQPKAKTINISTEFSSLKRMMPLGIILPVQQALTVTLPSYDSNMSDQSGFHPFSVSEHPKIAGIADEAEILSSLQKPKKVCRREATVQPN
;
A
#
# COMPACT_ATOMS: atom_id res chain seq x y z
N MET A 1 19.55 -35.96 5.96
CA MET A 1 18.50 -36.69 6.74
C MET A 1 17.19 -35.96 6.51
N SER A 2 16.04 -36.64 6.31
CA SER A 2 14.75 -35.95 6.11
C SER A 2 14.26 -35.27 7.39
N PHE A 3 13.63 -34.09 7.30
CA PHE A 3 13.06 -33.35 8.43
C PHE A 3 12.24 -34.22 9.40
N ARG A 4 11.34 -35.05 8.85
CA ARG A 4 10.51 -36.00 9.63
C ARG A 4 11.32 -37.00 10.47
N ARG A 5 12.43 -37.49 9.92
CA ARG A 5 13.31 -38.42 10.63
C ARG A 5 14.11 -37.70 11.69
N TRP A 6 14.64 -36.51 11.36
CA TRP A 6 15.39 -35.67 12.29
C TRP A 6 14.55 -35.32 13.54
N ILE A 7 13.36 -34.75 13.35
CA ILE A 7 12.52 -34.32 14.48
C ILE A 7 12.11 -35.51 15.36
N TYR A 8 11.83 -36.67 14.75
CA TYR A 8 11.46 -37.88 15.47
C TYR A 8 12.60 -38.37 16.36
N TYR A 9 13.83 -38.45 15.84
CA TYR A 9 14.99 -38.88 16.61
C TYR A 9 15.34 -37.87 17.72
N TRP A 10 15.22 -36.58 17.42
CA TRP A 10 15.50 -35.54 18.38
C TRP A 10 14.49 -35.55 19.54
N ILE A 11 13.19 -35.56 19.24
CA ILE A 11 12.13 -35.65 20.26
C ILE A 11 12.25 -36.94 21.08
N ARG A 12 12.56 -38.07 20.43
CA ARG A 12 12.78 -39.34 21.14
C ARG A 12 13.93 -39.25 22.14
N ARG A 13 15.03 -38.58 21.79
CA ARG A 13 16.18 -38.33 22.68
C ARG A 13 15.81 -37.35 23.79
N LEU A 14 15.08 -36.27 23.48
CA LEU A 14 14.59 -35.31 24.48
C LEU A 14 13.65 -35.96 25.50
N THR A 15 12.77 -36.86 25.05
CA THR A 15 11.83 -37.59 25.93
C THR A 15 12.55 -38.49 26.93
N SER A 16 13.73 -39.05 26.59
CA SER A 16 14.54 -39.82 27.55
C SER A 16 15.26 -38.95 28.58
N HIS A 17 15.48 -37.67 28.29
CA HIS A 17 16.12 -36.71 29.21
C HIS A 17 15.11 -35.85 29.98
N ALA A 18 13.81 -35.92 29.65
CA ALA A 18 12.75 -35.16 30.29
C ALA A 18 12.55 -35.61 31.74
N THR A 19 12.67 -34.66 32.67
CA THR A 19 12.57 -34.88 34.12
C THR A 19 11.59 -33.88 34.74
N GLY A 20 10.93 -34.26 35.84
CA GLY A 20 9.93 -33.42 36.53
C GLY A 20 8.47 -33.83 36.31
N SER A 21 7.54 -33.00 36.77
CA SER A 21 6.09 -33.29 36.88
C SER A 21 5.39 -33.53 35.54
N ARG A 22 5.91 -32.97 34.44
CA ARG A 22 5.34 -33.10 33.08
C ARG A 22 5.91 -34.29 32.28
N SER A 23 6.89 -35.02 32.83
CA SER A 23 7.53 -36.18 32.16
C SER A 23 6.56 -37.29 31.76
N GLY A 24 5.54 -37.55 32.60
CA GLY A 24 4.50 -38.54 32.33
C GLY A 24 3.71 -38.25 31.03
N ILE A 25 3.42 -36.97 30.76
CA ILE A 25 2.71 -36.53 29.55
C ILE A 25 3.55 -36.81 28.30
N PHE A 26 4.83 -36.45 28.35
CA PHE A 26 5.76 -36.67 27.23
C PHE A 26 6.00 -38.15 26.95
N SER A 27 6.07 -38.99 27.99
CA SER A 27 6.22 -40.43 27.85
C SER A 27 5.01 -41.09 27.16
N ALA A 28 3.80 -40.61 27.43
CA ALA A 28 2.57 -41.08 26.81
C ALA A 28 2.49 -40.70 25.31
N CYS A 29 2.98 -39.51 24.95
CA CYS A 29 2.98 -39.03 23.56
C CYS A 29 4.00 -39.74 22.64
N ARG A 30 4.94 -40.54 23.18
CA ARG A 30 6.03 -41.18 22.43
C ARG A 30 5.58 -42.03 21.24
N GLY A 31 4.42 -42.68 21.34
CA GLY A 31 3.85 -43.49 20.26
C GLY A 31 3.24 -42.64 19.13
N ILE A 32 2.61 -41.52 19.48
CA ILE A 32 1.87 -40.63 18.56
C ILE A 32 2.83 -39.85 17.65
N ILE A 33 3.97 -39.43 18.20
CA ILE A 33 5.03 -38.65 17.50
C ILE A 33 5.59 -39.38 16.26
N ARG A 34 5.46 -40.71 16.16
CA ARG A 34 5.89 -41.46 14.97
C ARG A 34 4.99 -41.18 13.75
N HIS A 35 3.71 -40.96 13.97
CA HIS A 35 2.70 -40.84 12.93
C HIS A 35 2.27 -39.40 12.69
N ASP A 36 2.22 -38.57 13.73
CA ASP A 36 1.71 -37.20 13.66
C ASP A 36 2.79 -36.13 13.86
N MET A 37 3.16 -35.47 12.76
CA MET A 37 4.21 -34.44 12.69
C MET A 37 3.81 -33.09 13.30
N PRO A 38 2.61 -32.54 13.04
CA PRO A 38 2.11 -31.35 13.74
C PRO A 38 2.20 -31.45 15.25
N THR A 39 1.76 -32.57 15.83
CA THR A 39 1.86 -32.80 17.29
C THR A 39 3.32 -32.84 17.76
N ALA A 40 4.22 -33.44 16.96
CA ALA A 40 5.65 -33.46 17.26
C ALA A 40 6.27 -32.05 17.30
N ILE A 41 5.93 -31.19 16.33
CA ILE A 41 6.39 -29.79 16.27
C ILE A 41 5.81 -28.97 17.42
N TYR A 42 4.53 -29.16 17.76
CA TYR A 42 3.88 -28.47 18.88
C TYR A 42 4.51 -28.84 20.24
N LEU A 43 4.86 -30.10 20.45
CA LEU A 43 5.45 -30.57 21.71
C LEU A 43 6.93 -30.18 21.87
N LEU A 44 7.64 -29.88 20.78
CA LEU A 44 9.08 -29.64 20.78
C LEU A 44 9.52 -28.50 21.72
N PRO A 45 8.91 -27.28 21.70
CA PRO A 45 9.29 -26.20 22.62
C PRO A 45 9.10 -26.57 24.09
N TYR A 46 8.00 -27.24 24.42
CA TYR A 46 7.70 -27.65 25.79
C TYR A 46 8.62 -28.76 26.30
N LEU A 47 9.03 -29.67 25.41
CA LEU A 47 10.00 -30.72 25.71
C LEU A 47 11.39 -30.13 25.98
N VAL A 48 11.86 -29.25 25.10
CA VAL A 48 13.16 -28.59 25.27
C VAL A 48 13.15 -27.75 26.54
N LEU A 49 12.09 -26.97 26.78
CA LEU A 49 11.96 -26.17 28.01
C LEU A 49 12.00 -27.06 29.27
N ASN A 50 11.30 -28.20 29.27
CA ASN A 50 11.34 -29.12 30.41
C ASN A 50 12.75 -29.68 30.67
N VAL A 51 13.46 -30.10 29.61
CA VAL A 51 14.82 -30.63 29.72
C VAL A 51 15.80 -29.55 30.16
N VAL A 52 15.64 -28.30 29.73
CA VAL A 52 16.53 -27.20 30.12
C VAL A 52 16.28 -26.75 31.56
N CYS A 53 15.02 -26.74 32.03
CA CYS A 53 14.69 -26.34 33.40
C CYS A 53 15.05 -27.39 34.46
N TYR A 54 14.87 -28.69 34.16
CA TYR A 54 14.99 -29.77 35.15
C TYR A 54 16.09 -30.79 34.85
N GLY A 55 16.65 -30.79 33.63
CA GLY A 55 17.61 -31.79 33.18
C GLY A 55 19.06 -31.56 33.61
N THR A 56 19.88 -32.58 33.36
CA THR A 56 21.31 -32.57 33.69
C THR A 56 22.10 -31.58 32.79
N PRO A 57 23.28 -31.08 33.23
CA PRO A 57 24.08 -30.18 32.39
C PRO A 57 24.51 -30.81 31.06
N GLU A 58 24.71 -32.12 31.00
CA GLU A 58 25.05 -32.85 29.77
C GLU A 58 23.88 -32.86 28.77
N ALA A 59 22.64 -32.99 29.28
CA ALA A 59 21.45 -32.90 28.45
C ALA A 59 21.27 -31.49 27.87
N ARG A 60 21.60 -30.45 28.64
CA ARG A 60 21.60 -29.05 28.18
C ARG A 60 22.65 -28.81 27.09
N GLN A 61 23.89 -29.27 27.30
CA GLN A 61 24.95 -29.17 26.29
C GLN A 61 24.58 -29.91 25.00
N SER A 62 23.99 -31.11 25.09
CA SER A 62 23.53 -31.86 23.92
C SER A 62 22.45 -31.11 23.12
N ILE A 63 21.61 -30.29 23.77
CA ILE A 63 20.62 -29.45 23.08
C ILE A 63 21.33 -28.29 22.36
N THR A 64 22.26 -27.62 23.05
CA THR A 64 23.06 -26.53 22.46
C THR A 64 23.84 -27.01 21.23
N GLU A 65 24.49 -28.17 21.33
CA GLU A 65 25.26 -28.78 20.24
C GLU A 65 24.40 -29.11 19.02
N GLU A 66 23.20 -29.67 19.22
CA GLU A 66 22.28 -29.97 18.12
C GLU A 66 21.81 -28.67 17.42
N ILE A 67 21.46 -27.64 18.20
CA ILE A 67 21.06 -26.33 17.67
C ILE A 67 22.21 -25.71 16.88
N LEU A 68 23.42 -25.70 17.43
CA LEU A 68 24.62 -25.18 16.76
C LEU A 68 24.98 -26.01 15.53
N CYS A 69 24.81 -27.33 15.54
CA CYS A 69 25.09 -28.18 14.38
C CYS A 69 24.20 -27.80 13.19
N VAL A 70 22.90 -27.65 13.41
CA VAL A 70 21.98 -27.26 12.35
C VAL A 70 22.24 -25.82 11.87
N LEU A 71 22.49 -24.88 12.79
CA LEU A 71 22.76 -23.48 12.44
C LEU A 71 24.12 -23.29 11.75
N ASN A 72 25.18 -23.98 12.17
CA ASN A 72 26.49 -23.91 11.53
C ASN A 72 26.49 -24.59 10.14
N ALA A 73 25.77 -25.70 9.99
CA ALA A 73 25.53 -26.29 8.67
C ALA A 73 24.80 -25.31 7.74
N ALA A 74 23.88 -24.51 8.29
CA ALA A 74 23.21 -23.45 7.55
C ALA A 74 24.10 -22.23 7.27
N ALA A 75 25.06 -21.91 8.15
CA ALA A 75 25.93 -20.72 8.04
C ALA A 75 27.21 -20.94 7.22
N SER A 76 27.66 -22.19 7.03
CA SER A 76 28.85 -22.51 6.21
C SER A 76 28.59 -22.28 4.71
N GLU A 77 29.30 -21.35 4.09
CA GLU A 77 29.31 -21.04 2.63
C GLU A 77 29.93 -22.13 1.76
N SER A 78 30.57 -23.14 2.35
CA SER A 78 31.47 -24.05 1.67
C SER A 78 30.94 -25.47 1.48
N SER A 79 29.67 -25.64 1.13
CA SER A 79 29.25 -26.85 0.42
C SER A 79 28.76 -26.48 -0.98
N GLY A 80 29.70 -26.22 -1.88
CA GLY A 80 29.55 -26.37 -3.34
C GLY A 80 29.25 -27.82 -3.77
N ALA A 81 28.52 -28.56 -2.94
CA ALA A 81 28.02 -29.90 -3.13
C ALA A 81 26.54 -29.95 -2.74
N ALA A 82 25.75 -28.97 -3.16
CA ALA A 82 24.30 -29.10 -3.30
C ALA A 82 23.98 -30.02 -4.49
N VAL A 83 24.48 -31.25 -4.42
CA VAL A 83 24.09 -32.32 -5.33
C VAL A 83 22.67 -32.71 -4.95
N HIS A 84 21.74 -32.49 -5.88
CA HIS A 84 20.29 -32.73 -5.84
C HIS A 84 19.43 -31.65 -5.17
N GLY A 85 18.72 -30.89 -6.02
CA GLY A 85 17.74 -29.84 -5.71
C GLY A 85 16.49 -30.26 -4.91
N ILE A 86 16.58 -31.32 -4.11
CA ILE A 86 15.55 -31.78 -3.17
C ILE A 86 16.00 -31.55 -1.71
N ALA A 87 17.31 -31.40 -1.47
CA ALA A 87 17.87 -31.26 -0.12
C ALA A 87 17.77 -29.85 0.47
N GLY A 88 17.81 -28.80 -0.36
CA GLY A 88 17.81 -27.39 0.10
C GLY A 88 16.55 -26.98 0.86
N GLY A 89 15.36 -27.35 0.36
CA GLY A 89 14.10 -27.03 1.03
C GLY A 89 13.89 -27.77 2.36
N GLN A 90 14.52 -28.93 2.56
CA GLN A 90 14.42 -29.68 3.81
C GLN A 90 15.27 -29.06 4.94
N SER A 91 16.42 -28.47 4.60
CA SER A 91 17.22 -27.71 5.57
C SER A 91 16.49 -26.46 6.07
N GLU A 92 15.76 -25.75 5.20
CA GLU A 92 15.02 -24.54 5.59
C GLU A 92 13.92 -24.83 6.63
N VAL A 93 13.20 -25.95 6.48
CA VAL A 93 12.16 -26.35 7.45
C VAL A 93 12.78 -26.73 8.80
N CYS A 94 13.95 -27.38 8.81
CA CYS A 94 14.69 -27.64 10.05
C CYS A 94 15.09 -26.33 10.76
N ILE A 95 15.61 -25.36 10.00
CA ILE A 95 16.06 -24.08 10.54
C ILE A 95 14.88 -23.28 11.09
N GLN A 96 13.75 -23.23 10.37
CA GLN A 96 12.55 -22.54 10.86
C GLN A 96 12.00 -23.20 12.14
N ALA A 97 12.03 -24.54 12.25
CA ALA A 97 11.64 -25.21 13.49
C ALA A 97 12.54 -24.79 14.68
N ILE A 98 13.85 -24.63 14.45
CA ILE A 98 14.78 -24.11 15.47
C ILE A 98 14.48 -22.66 15.80
N PHE A 99 14.20 -21.79 14.83
CA PHE A 99 13.82 -20.41 15.11
C PHE A 99 12.54 -20.34 15.94
N THR A 100 11.49 -21.10 15.59
CA THR A 100 10.27 -21.15 16.41
C THR A 100 10.54 -21.66 17.82
N LEU A 101 11.49 -22.59 17.99
CA LEU A 101 11.91 -23.05 19.31
C LEU A 101 12.60 -21.92 20.10
N LEU A 102 13.55 -21.21 19.50
CA LEU A 102 14.26 -20.10 20.13
C LEU A 102 13.32 -18.95 20.49
N ASP A 103 12.37 -18.61 19.61
CA ASP A 103 11.37 -17.57 19.84
C ASP A 103 10.48 -17.92 21.05
N ASN A 104 10.03 -19.19 21.14
CA ASN A 104 9.24 -19.66 22.29
C ASN A 104 10.03 -19.65 23.60
N LEU A 105 11.31 -20.03 23.57
CA LEU A 105 12.19 -19.98 24.75
C LEU A 105 12.46 -18.53 25.17
N GLY A 106 12.70 -17.63 24.22
CA GLY A 106 12.88 -16.20 24.45
C GLY A 106 11.65 -15.55 25.06
N GLN A 107 10.47 -15.77 24.46
CA GLN A 107 9.20 -15.26 24.98
C GLN A 107 8.94 -15.76 26.40
N TRP A 108 9.18 -17.04 26.67
CA TRP A 108 9.02 -17.60 28.01
C TRP A 108 9.95 -16.96 29.05
N VAL A 109 11.20 -16.68 28.69
CA VAL A 109 12.15 -15.96 29.55
C VAL A 109 11.67 -14.53 29.83
N ASP A 110 11.18 -13.82 28.82
CA ASP A 110 10.71 -12.45 28.95
C ASP A 110 9.40 -12.36 29.77
N ASP A 111 8.47 -13.29 29.56
CA ASP A 111 7.24 -13.42 30.34
C ASP A 111 7.57 -13.68 31.83
N LEU A 112 8.50 -14.59 32.12
CA LEU A 112 8.94 -14.85 33.49
C LEU A 112 9.64 -13.65 34.12
N LYS A 113 10.54 -12.97 33.40
CA LYS A 113 11.18 -11.75 33.90
C LYS A 113 10.14 -10.67 34.21
N GLN A 114 9.10 -10.55 33.37
CA GLN A 114 8.00 -9.63 33.59
C GLN A 114 7.18 -10.01 34.83
N GLU A 115 6.86 -11.29 35.04
CA GLU A 115 6.18 -11.77 36.25
C GLU A 115 7.01 -11.53 37.51
N ILE A 116 8.33 -11.76 37.45
CA ILE A 116 9.26 -11.47 38.56
C ILE A 116 9.29 -9.96 38.85
N ALA A 117 9.35 -9.11 37.82
CA ALA A 117 9.33 -7.65 38.01
C ALA A 117 8.00 -7.15 38.61
N LEU A 118 6.87 -7.69 38.16
CA LEU A 118 5.55 -7.37 38.67
C LEU A 118 5.37 -7.83 40.13
N SER A 119 5.84 -9.03 40.47
CA SER A 119 5.80 -9.53 41.86
C SER A 119 6.69 -8.71 42.78
N GLN A 120 7.92 -8.38 42.39
CA GLN A 120 8.82 -7.49 43.16
C GLN A 120 8.22 -6.10 43.39
N SER A 121 7.56 -5.51 42.38
CA SER A 121 6.88 -4.22 42.50
C SER A 121 5.68 -4.25 43.46
N SER A 122 5.01 -5.40 43.57
CA SER A 122 3.88 -5.63 44.47
C SER A 122 4.34 -5.68 45.94
N TYR A 123 5.51 -6.27 46.23
CA TYR A 123 6.11 -6.27 47.57
C TYR A 123 6.61 -4.88 48.01
N ALA A 124 7.16 -4.08 47.09
CA ALA A 124 7.56 -2.70 47.39
C ALA A 124 6.37 -1.76 47.72
N MET A 125 5.18 -2.07 47.19
CA MET A 125 3.93 -1.36 47.51
C MET A 125 3.27 -1.88 48.80
N ALA A 126 3.36 -3.19 49.10
CA ALA A 126 2.86 -3.78 50.35
C ALA A 126 3.68 -3.35 51.58
N GLY A 127 4.98 -3.08 51.42
CA GLY A 127 5.86 -2.61 52.51
C GLY A 127 5.53 -1.23 53.11
N LYS A 128 4.55 -0.50 52.58
CA LYS A 128 4.10 0.81 53.12
C LYS A 128 2.80 0.75 53.95
N TYR A 129 2.12 -0.39 54.01
CA TYR A 129 1.01 -0.62 54.96
C TYR A 129 1.37 -1.81 55.85
N GLY A 130 1.67 -1.50 57.12
CA GLY A 130 2.41 -2.38 58.02
C GLY A 130 1.73 -3.69 58.44
N GLY A 131 2.57 -4.59 58.97
CA GLY A 131 2.15 -5.76 59.73
C GLY A 131 3.09 -6.93 59.56
N LYS A 132 3.95 -7.20 60.56
CA LYS A 132 4.74 -8.43 60.67
C LYS A 132 3.80 -9.65 60.59
N LEU A 133 3.75 -10.32 59.45
CA LEU A 133 3.23 -11.68 59.33
C LEU A 133 4.39 -12.59 58.92
N LYS A 134 4.85 -13.38 59.90
CA LYS A 134 5.78 -14.49 59.71
C LYS A 134 5.09 -15.54 58.82
N GLY A 135 5.56 -15.68 57.58
CA GLY A 135 5.15 -16.72 56.66
C GLY A 135 5.79 -16.53 55.29
N GLY A 136 7.13 -16.60 55.21
CA GLY A 136 7.91 -16.28 54.01
C GLY A 136 8.83 -17.38 53.49
N THR A 137 8.76 -18.61 54.00
CA THR A 137 9.74 -19.65 53.61
C THR A 137 9.36 -20.47 52.38
N CYS A 138 8.11 -20.45 51.92
CA CYS A 138 7.67 -21.25 50.77
C CYS A 138 7.71 -20.46 49.44
N SER A 139 7.42 -19.16 49.47
CA SER A 139 7.44 -18.30 48.27
C SER A 139 8.86 -18.02 47.78
N ASP A 140 9.79 -17.82 48.70
CA ASP A 140 11.18 -17.46 48.37
C ASP A 140 11.89 -18.63 47.68
N TYR A 141 11.62 -19.88 48.09
CA TYR A 141 12.21 -21.08 47.49
C TYR A 141 11.70 -21.36 46.07
N GLU A 142 10.40 -21.14 45.82
CA GLU A 142 9.80 -21.26 44.48
C GLU A 142 10.29 -20.13 43.55
N GLN A 143 10.45 -18.91 44.07
CA GLN A 143 10.93 -17.77 43.31
C GLN A 143 12.43 -17.89 42.97
N ASP A 144 13.23 -18.40 43.90
CA ASP A 144 14.64 -18.75 43.67
C ASP A 144 14.78 -19.89 42.65
N GLN A 145 13.90 -20.91 42.71
CA GLN A 145 13.89 -22.00 41.73
C GLN A 145 13.51 -21.50 40.32
N MET A 146 12.54 -20.59 40.21
CA MET A 146 12.18 -19.95 38.94
C MET A 146 13.31 -19.07 38.38
N LEU A 147 14.06 -18.38 39.25
CA LEU A 147 15.22 -17.59 38.86
C LEU A 147 16.35 -18.47 38.30
N VAL A 148 16.62 -19.60 38.96
CA VAL A 148 17.61 -20.58 38.50
C VAL A 148 17.19 -21.19 37.15
N GLN A 149 15.91 -21.53 36.99
CA GLN A 149 15.38 -22.01 35.71
C GLN A 149 15.48 -20.96 34.60
N CYS A 150 15.14 -19.70 34.88
CA CYS A 150 15.28 -18.60 33.95
C CYS A 150 16.76 -18.37 33.57
N SER A 151 17.68 -18.49 34.52
CA SER A 151 19.13 -18.39 34.26
C SER A 151 19.63 -19.50 33.34
N ASN A 152 19.19 -20.75 33.55
CA ASN A 152 19.59 -21.88 32.71
C ASN A 152 19.13 -21.70 31.25
N VAL A 153 17.91 -21.20 31.03
CA VAL A 153 17.40 -20.93 29.67
C VAL A 153 18.10 -19.72 29.05
N ALA A 154 18.37 -18.66 29.83
CA ALA A 154 19.12 -17.51 29.34
C ALA A 154 20.57 -17.87 28.96
N GLU A 155 21.21 -18.76 29.71
CA GLU A 155 22.55 -19.28 29.41
C GLU A 155 22.57 -20.07 28.08
N LEU A 156 21.55 -20.90 27.84
CA LEU A 156 21.37 -21.60 26.56
C LEU A 156 21.24 -20.63 25.39
N LEU A 157 20.42 -19.58 25.54
CA LEU A 157 20.24 -18.56 24.50
C LEU A 157 21.51 -17.74 24.27
N ALA A 158 22.28 -17.45 25.33
CA ALA A 158 23.54 -16.73 25.25
C ALA A 158 24.68 -17.57 24.62
N ALA A 159 24.61 -18.90 24.74
CA ALA A 159 25.60 -19.82 24.15
C ALA A 159 25.56 -19.84 22.61
N ILE A 160 24.48 -19.35 21.99
CA ILE A 160 24.31 -19.34 20.54
C ILE A 160 24.84 -18.01 19.95
N PRO A 161 25.85 -18.04 19.06
CA PRO A 161 26.36 -16.81 18.46
C PRO A 161 25.32 -16.12 17.59
N ARG A 162 25.10 -14.82 17.84
CA ARG A 162 24.13 -13.98 17.09
C ARG A 162 24.47 -13.85 15.60
N VAL A 163 25.76 -13.86 15.24
CA VAL A 163 26.21 -13.83 13.83
C VAL A 163 25.82 -15.11 13.09
N THR A 164 25.94 -16.27 13.74
CA THR A 164 25.51 -17.56 13.15
C THR A 164 24.00 -17.57 12.95
N LEU A 165 23.23 -17.05 13.92
CA LEU A 165 21.78 -16.88 13.76
C LEU A 165 21.45 -15.96 12.59
N ALA A 166 22.15 -14.82 12.46
CA ALA A 166 21.95 -13.87 11.38
C ALA A 166 22.24 -14.50 10.00
N ARG A 167 23.37 -15.20 9.84
CA ARG A 167 23.74 -15.90 8.59
C ARG A 167 22.76 -17.02 8.24
N ALA A 168 22.35 -17.82 9.22
CA ALA A 168 21.35 -18.87 9.03
C ALA A 168 19.97 -18.30 8.64
N SER A 169 19.58 -17.15 9.20
CA SER A 169 18.33 -16.48 8.81
C SER A 169 18.40 -15.85 7.42
N LEU A 170 19.55 -15.31 7.02
CA LEU A 170 19.76 -14.77 5.67
C LEU A 170 19.63 -15.86 4.60
N ARG A 171 20.21 -17.04 4.85
CA ARG A 171 20.03 -18.24 4.01
C ARG A 171 18.58 -18.64 3.87
N CYS A 172 17.84 -18.58 4.98
CA CYS A 172 16.41 -18.83 4.99
C CYS A 172 15.60 -17.67 4.42
N GLN A 173 16.17 -16.65 3.78
CA GLN A 173 15.42 -15.51 3.23
C GLN A 173 14.56 -14.78 4.29
N ALA A 174 14.94 -14.88 5.57
CA ALA A 174 14.29 -14.23 6.70
C ALA A 174 15.08 -12.96 7.06
N HIS A 175 15.09 -11.98 6.15
CA HIS A 175 15.97 -10.81 6.24
C HIS A 175 15.69 -9.94 7.47
N ALA A 176 14.43 -9.78 7.89
CA ALA A 176 14.09 -9.02 9.10
C ALA A 176 14.66 -9.67 10.38
N ARG A 177 14.60 -11.01 10.45
CA ARG A 177 15.20 -11.77 11.57
C ARG A 177 16.73 -11.68 11.53
N ALA A 178 17.32 -11.73 10.34
CA ALA A 178 18.76 -11.54 10.17
C ALA A 178 19.23 -10.17 10.64
N LEU A 179 18.50 -9.11 10.26
CA LEU A 179 18.76 -7.74 10.69
C LEU A 179 18.68 -7.64 12.22
N MET A 180 17.61 -8.13 12.84
CA MET A 180 17.45 -8.10 14.29
C MET A 180 18.63 -8.76 15.04
N TYR A 181 19.05 -9.96 14.61
CA TYR A 181 20.17 -10.64 15.25
C TYR A 181 21.50 -9.91 15.03
N PHE A 182 21.71 -9.35 13.85
CA PHE A 182 22.93 -8.62 13.53
C PHE A 182 23.00 -7.27 14.25
N GLU A 183 21.91 -6.50 14.28
CA GLU A 183 21.82 -5.27 15.07
C GLU A 183 22.05 -5.55 16.56
N SER A 184 21.47 -6.63 17.10
CA SER A 184 21.73 -7.04 18.48
C SER A 184 23.20 -7.43 18.72
N HIS A 185 23.87 -8.02 17.72
CA HIS A 185 25.31 -8.29 17.79
C HIS A 185 26.13 -6.99 17.81
N VAL A 186 25.81 -6.07 16.90
CA VAL A 186 26.45 -4.74 16.83
C VAL A 186 26.23 -3.97 18.14
N GLN A 187 25.01 -3.96 18.68
CA GLN A 187 24.69 -3.28 19.95
C GLN A 187 25.53 -3.83 21.12
N ALA A 188 25.75 -5.15 21.18
CA ALA A 188 26.59 -5.75 22.22
C ALA A 188 28.07 -5.41 22.07
N ASN A 189 28.57 -5.31 20.83
CA ASN A 189 29.97 -4.99 20.56
C ASN A 189 30.26 -3.48 20.70
N SER A 190 29.33 -2.63 20.27
CA SER A 190 29.50 -1.17 20.18
C SER A 190 29.02 -0.41 21.43
N GLY A 191 28.25 -1.06 22.32
CA GLY A 191 27.85 -0.51 23.63
C GLY A 191 26.98 0.75 23.61
N SER A 192 26.53 1.19 22.42
CA SER A 192 25.81 2.45 22.24
C SER A 192 24.34 2.19 21.94
N SER A 193 23.50 2.49 22.92
CA SER A 193 22.03 2.57 22.80
C SER A 193 21.55 4.02 22.81
N ASN A 194 22.43 5.00 22.52
CA ASN A 194 22.11 6.42 22.60
C ASN A 194 21.95 7.04 21.20
N PRO A 195 20.72 7.43 20.80
CA PRO A 195 20.46 8.17 19.56
C PRO A 195 21.18 9.53 19.47
N ALA A 196 21.74 10.02 20.58
CA ALA A 196 22.50 11.27 20.68
C ALA A 196 24.03 11.06 20.74
N ALA A 197 24.54 9.85 20.54
CA ALA A 197 25.98 9.62 20.44
C ALA A 197 26.51 10.13 19.09
N GLU A 198 27.49 11.04 19.12
CA GLU A 198 28.12 11.64 17.92
C GLU A 198 28.94 10.62 17.10
N CYS A 199 29.30 9.47 17.68
CA CYS A 199 29.97 8.37 16.99
C CYS A 199 29.10 7.11 17.06
N SER A 200 28.66 6.63 15.90
CA SER A 200 28.26 5.24 15.71
C SER A 200 29.47 4.33 15.94
N GLY A 201 29.23 3.06 16.31
CA GLY A 201 30.33 2.09 16.46
C GLY A 201 31.19 1.99 15.19
N ASN A 202 32.45 1.59 15.34
CA ASN A 202 33.29 1.29 14.18
C ASN A 202 32.76 0.02 13.50
N PHE A 203 32.12 0.17 12.35
CA PHE A 203 31.73 -0.95 11.50
C PHE A 203 32.93 -1.41 10.68
N SER A 204 33.16 -2.73 10.62
CA SER A 204 34.10 -3.28 9.63
C SER A 204 33.48 -3.27 8.24
N ASP A 205 34.30 -3.27 7.19
CA ASP A 205 33.79 -3.33 5.81
C ASP A 205 33.03 -4.64 5.54
N ASP A 206 33.37 -5.72 6.25
CA ASP A 206 32.67 -7.02 6.20
C ASP A 206 31.29 -6.94 6.85
N ASP A 207 31.15 -6.25 7.98
CA ASP A 207 29.87 -6.03 8.65
C ASP A 207 28.92 -5.19 7.76
N ILE A 208 29.47 -4.17 7.08
CA ILE A 208 28.71 -3.35 6.14
C ILE A 208 28.28 -4.20 4.93
N SER A 209 29.17 -5.03 4.38
CA SER A 209 28.83 -5.90 3.24
C SER A 209 27.72 -6.88 3.59
N PHE A 210 27.78 -7.48 4.78
CA PHE A 210 26.74 -8.39 5.28
C PHE A 210 25.42 -7.66 5.54
N LEU A 211 25.45 -6.45 6.11
CA LEU A 211 24.26 -5.61 6.26
C LEU A 211 23.66 -5.23 4.90
N MET A 212 24.49 -4.89 3.91
CA MET A 212 24.02 -4.59 2.57
C MET A 212 23.34 -5.78 1.90
N GLU A 213 23.81 -7.01 2.15
CA GLU A 213 23.13 -8.22 1.69
C GLU A 213 21.75 -8.40 2.36
N ILE A 214 21.66 -8.15 3.68
CA ILE A 214 20.39 -8.21 4.42
C ILE A 214 19.40 -7.15 3.92
N TYR A 215 19.83 -5.89 3.82
CA TYR A 215 19.00 -4.78 3.31
C TYR A 215 18.64 -4.97 1.83
N GLY A 216 19.53 -5.61 1.07
CA GLY A 216 19.25 -6.06 -0.29
C GLY A 216 18.06 -7.00 -0.31
N GLY A 217 18.01 -7.99 0.59
CA GLY A 217 16.87 -8.89 0.72
C GLY A 217 15.58 -8.27 1.27
N LEU A 218 15.67 -7.16 2.01
CA LEU A 218 14.52 -6.38 2.47
C LEU A 218 13.92 -5.47 1.39
N ASP A 219 14.62 -5.31 0.25
CA ASP A 219 14.27 -4.40 -0.85
C ASP A 219 14.11 -2.94 -0.38
N GLU A 220 14.97 -2.49 0.54
CA GLU A 220 14.99 -1.11 1.07
C GLU A 220 16.20 -0.31 0.52
N PRO A 221 16.06 0.40 -0.63
CA PRO A 221 17.18 1.12 -1.25
C PRO A 221 17.69 2.28 -0.38
N ASP A 222 16.80 2.95 0.38
CA ASP A 222 17.17 4.06 1.26
C ASP A 222 18.12 3.61 2.38
N GLY A 223 17.90 2.41 2.93
CA GLY A 223 18.78 1.80 3.93
C GLY A 223 20.16 1.46 3.36
N LEU A 224 20.21 0.94 2.12
CA LEU A 224 21.46 0.64 1.43
C LEU A 224 22.29 1.89 1.16
N LEU A 225 21.66 3.00 0.77
CA LEU A 225 22.32 4.30 0.61
C LEU A 225 22.91 4.79 1.95
N GLY A 226 22.17 4.60 3.04
CA GLY A 226 22.66 4.90 4.39
C GLY A 226 23.91 4.10 4.76
N LEU A 227 23.91 2.80 4.47
CA LEU A 227 25.04 1.90 4.76
C LEU A 227 26.27 2.20 3.92
N ALA A 228 26.11 2.53 2.64
CA ALA A 228 27.23 2.89 1.78
C ALA A 228 27.95 4.16 2.25
N ASN A 229 27.23 5.11 2.87
CA ASN A 229 27.82 6.30 3.47
C ASN A 229 28.65 6.02 4.74
N LEU A 230 28.44 4.87 5.40
CA LEU A 230 29.25 4.47 6.56
C LEU A 230 30.63 3.95 6.14
N ARG A 231 30.78 3.55 4.87
CA ARG A 231 32.06 3.07 4.34
C ARG A 231 32.96 4.25 3.97
N LYS A 232 34.27 4.14 4.26
CA LYS A 232 35.26 5.19 3.95
C LYS A 232 35.51 5.38 2.45
N SER A 233 35.22 4.36 1.63
CA SER A 233 35.30 4.40 0.16
C SER A 233 34.17 3.59 -0.45
N SER A 234 33.39 4.18 -1.36
CA SER A 234 32.33 3.45 -2.08
C SER A 234 32.93 2.37 -2.97
N SER A 235 32.56 1.11 -2.78
CA SER A 235 32.95 0.04 -3.70
C SER A 235 32.01 0.01 -4.91
N LEU A 236 32.51 -0.45 -6.06
CA LEU A 236 31.68 -0.66 -7.25
C LEU A 236 30.57 -1.69 -6.99
N GLN A 237 30.83 -2.68 -6.12
CA GLN A 237 29.84 -3.66 -5.69
C GLN A 237 28.67 -3.01 -4.92
N ASP A 238 28.95 -2.00 -4.10
CA ASP A 238 27.92 -1.30 -3.33
C ASP A 238 26.97 -0.56 -4.27
N GLN A 239 27.54 0.13 -5.26
CA GLN A 239 26.75 0.85 -6.26
C GLN A 239 25.91 -0.10 -7.11
N LEU A 240 26.40 -1.31 -7.41
CA LEU A 240 25.62 -2.33 -8.11
C LEU A 240 24.41 -2.79 -7.27
N ILE A 241 24.62 -3.17 -6.01
CA ILE A 241 23.53 -3.65 -5.14
C ILE A 241 22.48 -2.55 -4.90
N ILE A 242 22.92 -1.32 -4.64
CA ILE A 242 22.03 -0.17 -4.46
C ILE A 242 21.17 0.05 -5.69
N ASN A 243 21.78 0.10 -6.87
CA ASN A 243 21.05 0.36 -8.11
C ASN A 243 20.16 -0.83 -8.52
N GLU A 244 20.55 -2.07 -8.21
CA GLU A 244 19.73 -3.27 -8.42
C GLU A 244 18.42 -3.20 -7.65
N LYS A 245 18.49 -2.81 -6.38
CA LYS A 245 17.32 -2.68 -5.52
C LYS A 245 16.51 -1.42 -5.78
N ALA A 246 17.17 -0.34 -6.23
CA ALA A 246 16.49 0.83 -6.75
C ALA A 246 15.82 0.58 -8.11
N GLY A 247 16.16 -0.49 -8.82
CA GLY A 247 15.63 -0.85 -10.15
C GLY A 247 16.20 -0.03 -11.31
N ASN A 248 17.33 0.65 -11.11
CA ASN A 248 18.00 1.48 -12.13
C ASN A 248 18.87 0.63 -13.07
N TRP A 249 18.25 -0.29 -13.80
CA TRP A 249 18.94 -1.29 -14.63
C TRP A 249 19.87 -0.73 -15.70
N ALA A 250 19.60 0.47 -16.20
CA ALA A 250 20.47 1.13 -17.19
C ALA A 250 21.83 1.51 -16.58
N GLU A 251 21.84 2.02 -15.34
CA GLU A 251 23.08 2.35 -14.62
C GLU A 251 23.82 1.09 -14.17
N ILE A 252 23.08 0.04 -13.79
CA ILE A 252 23.70 -1.25 -13.46
C ILE A 252 24.38 -1.84 -14.69
N LEU A 253 23.76 -1.78 -15.87
CA LEU A 253 24.36 -2.28 -17.09
C LEU A 253 25.71 -1.60 -17.37
N THR A 254 25.77 -0.26 -17.26
CA THR A 254 27.03 0.47 -17.49
C THR A 254 28.09 0.14 -16.44
N LEU A 255 27.71 -0.01 -15.17
CA LEU A 255 28.60 -0.43 -14.10
C LEU A 255 29.10 -1.88 -14.29
N CYS A 256 28.23 -2.79 -14.75
CA CYS A 256 28.59 -4.16 -15.08
C CYS A 256 29.53 -4.22 -16.29
N GLU A 257 29.28 -3.43 -17.34
CA GLU A 257 30.19 -3.31 -18.49
C GLU A 257 31.57 -2.78 -18.07
N GLN A 258 31.61 -1.77 -17.20
CA GLN A 258 32.86 -1.27 -16.62
C GLN A 258 33.57 -2.35 -15.79
N ALA A 259 32.84 -3.12 -14.99
CA ALA A 259 33.40 -4.23 -14.22
C ALA A 259 33.93 -5.35 -15.13
N LEU A 260 33.24 -5.66 -16.22
CA LEU A 260 33.67 -6.65 -17.22
C LEU A 260 34.91 -6.21 -17.98
N HIS A 261 35.13 -4.91 -18.18
CA HIS A 261 36.39 -4.41 -18.72
C HIS A 261 37.59 -4.72 -17.79
N MET A 262 37.36 -4.76 -16.48
CA MET A 262 38.38 -5.09 -15.49
C MET A 262 38.54 -6.62 -15.33
N GLU A 263 37.42 -7.36 -15.36
CA GLU A 263 37.36 -8.81 -15.14
C GLU A 263 36.50 -9.51 -16.23
N PRO A 264 37.03 -9.73 -17.44
CA PRO A 264 36.22 -10.22 -18.58
C PRO A 264 35.71 -11.66 -18.42
N THR A 265 36.36 -12.47 -17.59
CA THR A 265 36.04 -13.89 -17.37
C THR A 265 35.13 -14.16 -16.18
N CYS A 266 34.70 -13.11 -15.45
CA CYS A 266 33.89 -13.28 -14.25
C CYS A 266 32.44 -13.68 -14.59
N VAL A 267 32.09 -14.94 -14.30
CA VAL A 267 30.76 -15.52 -14.55
C VAL A 267 29.66 -14.77 -13.81
N HIS A 268 29.94 -14.28 -12.59
CA HIS A 268 28.97 -13.51 -11.82
C HIS A 268 28.55 -12.23 -12.54
N ARG A 269 29.53 -11.44 -13.01
CA ARG A 269 29.28 -10.19 -13.75
C ARG A 269 28.54 -10.42 -15.07
N GLN A 270 28.92 -11.48 -15.80
CA GLN A 270 28.22 -11.86 -17.03
C GLN A 270 26.75 -12.23 -16.76
N SER A 271 26.49 -12.94 -15.66
CA SER A 271 25.11 -13.23 -15.20
C SER A 271 24.36 -11.96 -14.79
N ASP A 272 25.03 -11.00 -14.16
CA ASP A 272 24.41 -9.72 -13.77
C ASP A 272 23.99 -8.92 -15.01
N VAL A 273 24.82 -8.88 -16.07
CA VAL A 273 24.46 -8.28 -17.37
C VAL A 273 23.22 -8.93 -17.96
N LEU A 274 23.16 -10.27 -17.97
CA LEU A 274 21.99 -10.99 -18.49
C LEU A 274 20.71 -10.71 -17.68
N ASN A 275 20.83 -10.60 -16.35
CA ASN A 275 19.71 -10.18 -15.49
C ASN A 275 19.29 -8.73 -15.79
N CYS A 276 20.23 -7.81 -16.00
CA CYS A 276 19.93 -6.43 -16.38
C CYS A 276 19.17 -6.35 -17.70
N LEU A 277 19.66 -7.06 -18.73
CA LEU A 277 19.02 -7.11 -20.05
C LEU A 277 17.60 -7.69 -19.97
N LEU A 278 17.39 -8.72 -19.15
CA LEU A 278 16.08 -9.31 -18.92
C LEU A 278 15.11 -8.29 -18.29
N ASN A 279 15.53 -7.62 -17.22
CA ASN A 279 14.70 -6.67 -16.50
C ASN A 279 14.42 -5.39 -17.30
N MET A 280 15.35 -4.98 -18.18
CA MET A 280 15.11 -3.91 -19.15
C MET A 280 14.21 -4.32 -20.33
N CYS A 281 13.88 -5.61 -20.44
CA CYS A 281 13.18 -6.20 -21.60
C CYS A 281 13.96 -6.11 -22.92
N HIS A 282 15.29 -5.98 -22.88
CA HIS A 282 16.17 -6.10 -24.06
C HIS A 282 16.43 -7.58 -24.40
N LEU A 283 15.36 -8.33 -24.63
CA LEU A 283 15.39 -9.78 -24.77
C LEU A 283 16.21 -10.24 -25.99
N GLN A 284 16.20 -9.47 -27.08
CA GLN A 284 16.96 -9.80 -28.29
C GLN A 284 18.47 -9.67 -28.07
N ALA A 285 18.90 -8.63 -27.33
CA ALA A 285 20.30 -8.47 -26.94
C ALA A 285 20.74 -9.58 -25.98
N MET A 286 19.85 -9.99 -25.06
CA MET A 286 20.09 -11.10 -24.15
C MET A 286 20.35 -12.41 -24.89
N ILE A 287 19.54 -12.75 -25.90
CA ILE A 287 19.75 -13.96 -26.73
C ILE A 287 21.13 -13.91 -27.41
N ALA A 288 21.45 -12.82 -28.10
CA ALA A 288 22.74 -12.68 -28.79
C ALA A 288 23.94 -12.80 -27.83
N HIS A 289 23.81 -12.24 -26.62
CA HIS A 289 24.83 -12.32 -25.59
C HIS A 289 24.96 -13.74 -25.01
N VAL A 290 23.84 -14.45 -24.76
CA VAL A 290 23.84 -15.86 -24.34
C VAL A 290 24.52 -16.73 -25.39
N ASP A 291 24.19 -16.57 -26.67
CA ASP A 291 24.81 -17.34 -27.75
C ASP A 291 26.32 -17.10 -27.78
N GLY A 292 26.78 -15.85 -27.63
CA GLY A 292 28.20 -15.53 -27.50
C GLY A 292 28.86 -16.20 -26.29
N LEU A 293 28.19 -16.22 -25.14
CA LEU A 293 28.68 -16.84 -23.90
C LEU A 293 28.75 -18.36 -23.97
N VAL A 294 27.79 -19.01 -24.63
CA VAL A 294 27.79 -20.47 -24.83
C VAL A 294 29.02 -20.91 -25.62
N HIS A 295 29.47 -20.11 -26.60
CA HIS A 295 30.66 -20.39 -27.39
C HIS A 295 31.96 -20.02 -26.66
N SER A 296 31.98 -18.91 -25.92
CA SER A 296 33.19 -18.39 -25.26
C SER A 296 33.49 -19.04 -23.90
N ILE A 297 32.46 -19.36 -23.11
CA ILE A 297 32.59 -19.97 -21.76
C ILE A 297 31.68 -21.22 -21.68
N PRO A 298 32.05 -22.32 -22.36
CA PRO A 298 31.21 -23.53 -22.43
C PRO A 298 31.07 -24.27 -21.09
N GLN A 299 31.92 -24.00 -20.10
CA GLN A 299 31.85 -24.66 -18.77
C GLN A 299 30.53 -24.39 -18.03
N TYR A 300 29.96 -23.19 -18.23
CA TYR A 300 28.71 -22.74 -17.61
C TYR A 300 27.53 -22.75 -18.58
N LYS A 301 27.61 -23.55 -19.65
CA LYS A 301 26.57 -23.66 -20.69
C LYS A 301 25.17 -23.84 -20.10
N LYS A 302 25.03 -24.68 -19.07
CA LYS A 302 23.76 -24.87 -18.35
C LYS A 302 23.18 -23.56 -17.81
N THR A 303 23.98 -22.74 -17.14
CA THR A 303 23.55 -21.45 -16.56
C THR A 303 23.11 -20.49 -17.67
N TRP A 304 23.90 -20.39 -18.74
CA TRP A 304 23.59 -19.52 -19.88
C TRP A 304 22.33 -19.94 -20.62
N CYS A 305 22.16 -21.24 -20.89
CA CYS A 305 20.96 -21.78 -21.51
C CYS A 305 19.73 -21.58 -20.63
N MET A 306 19.84 -21.79 -19.31
CA MET A 306 18.74 -21.52 -18.38
C MET A 306 18.28 -20.06 -18.41
N GLN A 307 19.21 -19.10 -18.54
CA GLN A 307 18.88 -17.68 -18.70
C GLN A 307 18.36 -17.37 -20.11
N GLY A 308 18.92 -17.98 -21.15
CA GLY A 308 18.46 -17.87 -22.53
C GLY A 308 17.01 -18.33 -22.72
N VAL A 309 16.59 -19.42 -22.03
CA VAL A 309 15.20 -19.88 -22.03
C VAL A 309 14.25 -18.77 -21.56
N ARG A 310 14.64 -17.98 -20.54
CA ARG A 310 13.81 -16.86 -20.02
C ARG A 310 13.52 -15.83 -21.11
N ALA A 311 14.49 -15.51 -21.95
CA ALA A 311 14.31 -14.59 -23.08
C ALA A 311 13.54 -15.25 -24.23
N ALA A 312 13.87 -16.50 -24.56
CA ALA A 312 13.31 -17.23 -25.69
C ALA A 312 11.79 -17.40 -25.58
N TRP A 313 11.28 -17.84 -24.41
CA TRP A 313 9.84 -17.99 -24.22
C TRP A 313 9.10 -16.65 -24.19
N ARG A 314 9.73 -15.58 -23.69
CA ARG A 314 9.14 -14.22 -23.67
C ARG A 314 9.04 -13.61 -25.07
N LEU A 315 9.99 -13.90 -25.95
CA LEU A 315 9.98 -13.49 -27.37
C LEU A 315 9.16 -14.43 -28.27
N GLY A 316 8.87 -15.65 -27.82
CA GLY A 316 8.16 -16.65 -28.62
C GLY A 316 9.04 -17.28 -29.70
N ARG A 317 10.36 -17.32 -29.46
CA ARG A 317 11.35 -17.95 -30.36
C ARG A 317 11.52 -19.42 -29.97
N TRP A 318 10.59 -20.25 -30.43
CA TRP A 318 10.49 -21.66 -30.06
C TRP A 318 11.69 -22.51 -30.52
N ASP A 319 12.27 -22.21 -31.68
CA ASP A 319 13.43 -22.94 -32.21
C ASP A 319 14.63 -22.85 -31.25
N LEU A 320 14.96 -21.63 -30.82
CA LEU A 320 16.04 -21.37 -29.85
C LEU A 320 15.71 -21.93 -28.47
N MET A 321 14.42 -21.96 -28.09
CA MET A 321 14.01 -22.54 -26.82
C MET A 321 14.33 -24.04 -26.75
N ASP A 322 14.10 -24.79 -27.83
CA ASP A 322 14.44 -26.22 -27.89
C ASP A 322 15.95 -26.45 -27.81
N GLU A 323 16.75 -25.63 -28.49
CA GLU A 323 18.22 -25.65 -28.39
C GLU A 323 18.70 -25.35 -26.96
N TYR A 324 18.13 -24.36 -26.30
CA TYR A 324 18.49 -24.04 -24.91
C TYR A 324 18.00 -25.08 -23.91
N LEU A 325 16.82 -25.68 -24.11
CA LEU A 325 16.32 -26.77 -23.26
C LEU A 325 17.26 -27.98 -23.32
N THR A 326 17.74 -28.35 -24.51
CA THR A 326 18.73 -29.44 -24.65
C THR A 326 20.11 -29.05 -24.13
N GLY A 327 20.51 -27.79 -24.29
CA GLY A 327 21.76 -27.25 -23.76
C GLY A 327 21.79 -27.15 -22.23
N ALA A 328 20.63 -26.97 -21.58
CA ALA A 328 20.50 -26.86 -20.14
C ALA A 328 20.69 -28.19 -19.37
N ASP A 329 20.73 -29.32 -20.08
CA ASP A 329 21.06 -30.62 -19.48
C ASP A 329 22.58 -30.82 -19.30
N GLN A 330 23.41 -29.93 -19.87
CA GLN A 330 24.87 -30.07 -19.91
C GLN A 330 25.62 -28.87 -19.29
N GLY A 331 26.44 -29.09 -18.25
CA GLY A 331 27.39 -28.09 -17.71
C GLY A 331 27.23 -27.77 -16.21
N LEU A 332 28.07 -26.86 -15.71
CA LEU A 332 28.06 -26.39 -14.32
C LEU A 332 26.98 -25.31 -14.09
N VAL A 333 26.43 -25.29 -12.87
CA VAL A 333 25.41 -24.33 -12.45
C VAL A 333 26.01 -23.29 -11.53
N PHE A 334 25.69 -22.02 -11.77
CA PHE A 334 25.99 -20.93 -10.84
C PHE A 334 24.79 -20.67 -9.91
N SER A 335 25.02 -20.76 -8.60
CA SER A 335 23.99 -20.89 -7.55
C SER A 335 23.10 -19.66 -7.32
N GLY A 336 23.51 -18.48 -7.79
CA GLY A 336 22.80 -17.22 -7.50
C GLY A 336 21.42 -17.05 -8.17
N SER A 337 21.13 -17.75 -9.28
CA SER A 337 19.92 -17.53 -10.09
C SER A 337 18.98 -18.73 -10.24
N GLU A 338 19.17 -19.78 -9.44
CA GLU A 338 18.56 -21.10 -9.70
C GLU A 338 17.04 -21.14 -9.54
N ASN A 339 16.46 -20.48 -8.53
CA ASN A 339 15.04 -20.64 -8.19
C ASN A 339 14.06 -19.97 -9.18
N ASN A 340 14.50 -18.93 -9.89
CA ASN A 340 13.68 -18.29 -10.91
C ASN A 340 13.90 -18.95 -12.28
N ALA A 341 15.16 -19.24 -12.61
CA ALA A 341 15.49 -19.89 -13.87
C ALA A 341 14.95 -21.32 -13.96
N SER A 342 14.93 -22.10 -12.87
CA SER A 342 14.29 -23.43 -12.84
C SER A 342 12.78 -23.37 -13.09
N PHE A 343 12.08 -22.41 -12.50
CA PHE A 343 10.65 -22.21 -12.76
C PHE A 343 10.39 -21.79 -14.22
N ASP A 344 11.22 -20.90 -14.77
CA ASP A 344 11.12 -20.50 -16.19
C ASP A 344 11.39 -21.69 -17.14
N MET A 345 12.28 -22.61 -16.78
CA MET A 345 12.50 -23.87 -17.52
C MET A 345 11.25 -24.76 -17.52
N ASP A 346 10.57 -24.86 -16.37
CA ASP A 346 9.33 -25.62 -16.29
C ASP A 346 8.22 -24.98 -17.12
N LEU A 347 8.11 -23.65 -17.12
CA LEU A 347 7.19 -22.93 -18.02
C LEU A 347 7.49 -23.23 -19.50
N ALA A 348 8.76 -23.24 -19.90
CA ALA A 348 9.16 -23.57 -21.26
C ALA A 348 8.76 -25.01 -21.65
N LYS A 349 8.92 -25.98 -20.73
CA LYS A 349 8.44 -27.36 -20.95
C LYS A 349 6.92 -27.42 -21.08
N ILE A 350 6.19 -26.66 -20.27
CA ILE A 350 4.72 -26.55 -20.37
C ILE A 350 4.32 -25.97 -21.73
N PHE A 351 4.96 -24.90 -22.19
CA PHE A 351 4.69 -24.32 -23.51
C PHE A 351 4.95 -25.32 -24.64
N LYS A 352 6.08 -26.04 -24.59
CA LYS A 352 6.40 -27.10 -25.55
C LYS A 352 5.32 -28.19 -25.57
N ALA A 353 4.83 -28.61 -24.41
CA ALA A 353 3.75 -29.58 -24.30
C ALA A 353 2.44 -29.06 -24.92
N MET A 354 2.10 -27.79 -24.68
CA MET A 354 0.93 -27.13 -25.26
C MET A 354 1.04 -26.99 -26.79
N MET A 355 2.26 -26.82 -27.32
CA MET A 355 2.51 -26.83 -28.77
C MET A 355 2.31 -28.21 -29.39
N ASN A 356 2.76 -29.26 -28.69
CA ASN A 356 2.68 -30.66 -29.14
C ASN A 356 1.28 -31.29 -29.00
N LYS A 357 0.29 -30.53 -28.51
CA LYS A 357 -1.11 -30.97 -28.29
C LYS A 357 -1.24 -32.10 -27.25
N ASP A 358 -0.26 -32.26 -26.36
CA ASP A 358 -0.26 -33.30 -25.33
C ASP A 358 -0.87 -32.77 -24.02
N GLN A 359 -2.19 -32.90 -23.88
CA GLN A 359 -2.90 -32.45 -22.69
C GLN A 359 -2.46 -33.17 -21.41
N PHE A 360 -2.05 -34.44 -21.51
CA PHE A 360 -1.60 -35.22 -20.36
C PHE A 360 -0.26 -34.67 -19.86
N LEU A 361 0.69 -34.47 -20.78
CA LEU A 361 2.00 -33.94 -20.44
C LEU A 361 1.92 -32.50 -19.94
N VAL A 362 1.00 -31.67 -20.44
CA VAL A 362 0.71 -30.35 -19.88
C VAL A 362 0.27 -30.46 -18.41
N ALA A 363 -0.71 -31.32 -18.11
CA ALA A 363 -1.22 -31.49 -16.76
C ALA A 363 -0.15 -32.05 -15.80
N GLU A 364 0.66 -33.00 -16.28
CA GLU A 364 1.76 -33.58 -15.52
C GLU A 364 2.84 -32.53 -15.20
N GLN A 365 3.29 -31.76 -16.19
CA GLN A 365 4.32 -30.73 -15.98
C GLN A 365 3.84 -29.63 -15.04
N ILE A 366 2.59 -29.16 -15.18
CA ILE A 366 2.00 -28.19 -14.24
C ILE A 366 1.94 -28.75 -12.82
N PHE A 367 1.60 -30.04 -12.65
CA PHE A 367 1.60 -30.70 -11.35
C PHE A 367 3.01 -30.78 -10.74
N GLN A 368 4.02 -31.15 -11.53
CA GLN A 368 5.42 -31.19 -11.10
C GLN A 368 5.91 -29.80 -10.67
N SER A 369 5.63 -28.76 -11.44
CA SER A 369 5.98 -27.38 -11.08
C SER A 369 5.28 -26.91 -9.80
N LYS A 370 3.98 -27.24 -9.64
CA LYS A 370 3.26 -26.95 -8.39
C LYS A 370 3.92 -27.64 -7.20
N GLN A 371 4.29 -28.92 -7.35
CA GLN A 371 4.93 -29.69 -6.29
C GLN A 371 6.29 -29.11 -5.87
N ALA A 372 7.09 -28.64 -6.84
CA ALA A 372 8.38 -28.00 -6.57
C ALA A 372 8.21 -26.70 -5.75
N LEU A 373 7.14 -25.94 -5.97
CA LEU A 373 6.85 -24.69 -5.26
C LEU A 373 6.29 -24.88 -3.84
N LEU A 374 5.73 -26.05 -3.51
CA LEU A 374 5.06 -26.29 -2.21
C LEU A 374 6.01 -26.20 -1.02
N VAL A 375 7.22 -26.75 -1.13
CA VAL A 375 8.17 -26.81 0.00
C VAL A 375 8.68 -25.40 0.37
N PRO A 376 9.18 -24.57 -0.57
CA PRO A 376 9.57 -23.19 -0.28
C PRO A 376 8.39 -22.33 0.17
N LEU A 377 7.19 -22.53 -0.41
CA LEU A 377 5.98 -21.80 -0.01
C LEU A 377 5.58 -22.12 1.43
N ALA A 378 5.62 -23.39 1.85
CA ALA A 378 5.31 -23.78 3.21
C ALA A 378 6.31 -23.16 4.21
N ALA A 379 7.61 -23.18 3.89
CA ALA A 379 8.64 -22.57 4.72
C ALA A 379 8.45 -21.04 4.84
N ALA A 380 8.17 -20.35 3.72
CA ALA A 380 7.94 -18.91 3.71
C ALA A 380 6.63 -18.51 4.41
N GLY A 381 5.56 -19.29 4.22
CA GLY A 381 4.23 -19.03 4.78
C GLY A 381 4.15 -19.23 6.30
N MET A 382 5.05 -20.03 6.89
CA MET A 382 5.18 -20.13 8.35
C MET A 382 5.68 -18.82 9.00
N ASP A 383 6.31 -17.94 8.23
CA ASP A 383 6.97 -16.73 8.74
C ASP A 383 6.14 -15.48 8.40
N SER A 384 5.84 -15.25 7.12
CA SER A 384 5.00 -14.12 6.70
C SER A 384 4.36 -14.29 5.33
N TYR A 385 3.21 -13.65 5.13
CA TYR A 385 2.55 -13.61 3.81
C TYR A 385 3.41 -12.90 2.76
N MET A 386 4.15 -11.85 3.15
CA MET A 386 5.02 -11.10 2.22
C MET A 386 6.10 -11.99 1.60
N ARG A 387 6.73 -12.86 2.40
CA ARG A 387 7.73 -13.81 1.92
C ARG A 387 7.13 -14.93 1.07
N ALA A 388 5.89 -15.34 1.36
CA ALA A 388 5.16 -16.32 0.55
C ALA A 388 4.70 -15.74 -0.81
N TYR A 389 4.58 -14.42 -0.92
CA TYR A 389 3.92 -13.76 -2.05
C TYR A 389 4.56 -14.04 -3.43
N PRO A 390 5.89 -14.04 -3.62
CA PRO A 390 6.50 -14.39 -4.90
C PRO A 390 6.12 -15.79 -5.40
N TYR A 391 5.98 -16.76 -4.49
CA TYR A 391 5.52 -18.11 -4.80
C TYR A 391 4.03 -18.14 -5.15
N VAL A 392 3.21 -17.32 -4.48
CA VAL A 392 1.80 -17.13 -4.83
C VAL A 392 1.66 -16.57 -6.26
N VAL A 393 2.52 -15.64 -6.66
CA VAL A 393 2.56 -15.12 -8.04
C VAL A 393 2.93 -16.22 -9.05
N LYS A 394 3.93 -17.05 -8.76
CA LYS A 394 4.28 -18.22 -9.61
C LYS A 394 3.10 -19.19 -9.76
N LEU A 395 2.39 -19.49 -8.67
CA LEU A 395 1.16 -20.30 -8.72
C LEU A 395 0.05 -19.63 -9.53
N HIS A 396 -0.04 -18.30 -9.48
CA HIS A 396 -0.98 -17.52 -10.29
C HIS A 396 -0.71 -17.69 -11.79
N MET A 397 0.57 -17.65 -12.19
CA MET A 397 1.01 -17.90 -13.58
C MET A 397 0.60 -19.30 -14.04
N LEU A 398 0.89 -20.34 -13.25
CA LEU A 398 0.51 -21.71 -13.56
C LEU A 398 -1.01 -21.86 -13.70
N ARG A 399 -1.78 -21.16 -12.86
CA ARG A 399 -3.24 -21.20 -12.96
C ARG A 399 -3.77 -20.50 -14.22
N GLU A 400 -3.17 -19.38 -14.64
CA GLU A 400 -3.52 -18.74 -15.91
C GLU A 400 -3.21 -19.66 -17.10
N LEU A 401 -2.12 -20.42 -17.05
CA LEU A 401 -1.82 -21.45 -18.06
C LEU A 401 -2.86 -22.60 -18.07
N GLU A 402 -3.31 -23.08 -16.91
CA GLU A 402 -4.39 -24.08 -16.84
C GLU A 402 -5.70 -23.56 -17.44
N ASP A 403 -6.11 -22.34 -17.05
CA ASP A 403 -7.33 -21.71 -17.52
C ASP A 403 -7.25 -21.51 -19.06
N PHE A 404 -6.09 -21.12 -19.59
CA PHE A 404 -5.87 -20.98 -21.03
C PHE A 404 -5.82 -22.32 -21.77
N ASN A 405 -5.16 -23.34 -21.21
CA ASN A 405 -5.12 -24.69 -21.80
C ASN A 405 -6.54 -25.28 -21.92
N SER A 406 -7.40 -25.04 -20.92
CA SER A 406 -8.82 -25.43 -20.98
C SER A 406 -9.59 -24.75 -22.12
N LEU A 407 -9.19 -23.53 -22.48
CA LEU A 407 -9.77 -22.79 -23.60
C LEU A 407 -9.27 -23.32 -24.95
N LEU A 408 -8.01 -23.78 -25.05
CA LEU A 408 -7.44 -24.36 -26.27
C LEU A 408 -8.15 -25.66 -26.68
N GLY A 409 -8.40 -26.55 -25.72
CA GLY A 409 -8.92 -27.90 -25.99
C GLY A 409 -7.89 -28.75 -26.74
N ASP A 410 -8.31 -29.45 -27.80
CA ASP A 410 -7.42 -30.36 -28.57
C ASP A 410 -6.58 -29.63 -29.64
N LYS A 411 -6.67 -28.31 -29.73
CA LYS A 411 -5.93 -27.51 -30.72
C LYS A 411 -4.60 -27.04 -30.14
N SER A 412 -3.58 -26.93 -31.00
CA SER A 412 -2.29 -26.38 -30.60
C SER A 412 -2.42 -24.91 -30.25
N PHE A 413 -1.59 -24.51 -29.30
CA PHE A 413 -1.31 -23.15 -28.91
C PHE A 413 -1.05 -22.18 -30.08
N ILE A 414 -0.44 -22.66 -31.16
CA ILE A 414 -0.05 -21.86 -32.34
C ILE A 414 -1.17 -21.86 -33.40
N ASP A 415 -1.92 -22.96 -33.53
CA ASP A 415 -2.90 -23.15 -34.61
C ASP A 415 -4.23 -22.42 -34.34
N LYS A 416 -4.53 -22.07 -33.08
CA LYS A 416 -5.83 -21.53 -32.67
C LYS A 416 -5.78 -20.02 -32.53
N SER A 417 -6.32 -19.31 -33.51
CA SER A 417 -6.66 -17.89 -33.39
C SER A 417 -8.02 -17.72 -32.69
N PHE A 418 -8.12 -16.70 -31.85
CA PHE A 418 -9.38 -16.25 -31.25
C PHE A 418 -9.79 -14.93 -31.91
N SER A 419 -11.10 -14.71 -32.11
CA SER A 419 -11.61 -13.39 -32.45
C SER A 419 -11.78 -12.55 -31.18
N ALA A 420 -11.70 -11.23 -31.30
CA ALA A 420 -11.90 -10.32 -30.18
C ALA A 420 -13.30 -10.44 -29.53
N ASP A 421 -14.27 -10.96 -30.27
CA ASP A 421 -15.67 -11.11 -29.83
C ASP A 421 -16.00 -12.51 -29.27
N ASP A 422 -15.03 -13.42 -29.17
CA ASP A 422 -15.30 -14.76 -28.59
C ASP A 422 -15.71 -14.62 -27.11
N PRO A 423 -16.96 -15.02 -26.75
CA PRO A 423 -17.46 -14.85 -25.39
C PRO A 423 -16.65 -15.63 -24.35
N LYS A 424 -16.04 -16.77 -24.72
CA LYS A 424 -15.22 -17.56 -23.80
C LYS A 424 -13.90 -16.85 -23.51
N PHE A 425 -13.28 -16.26 -24.53
CA PHE A 425 -12.06 -15.47 -24.38
C PHE A 425 -12.31 -14.17 -23.61
N LEU A 426 -13.40 -13.45 -23.90
CA LEU A 426 -13.78 -12.24 -23.16
C LEU A 426 -14.02 -12.53 -21.67
N LYS A 427 -14.64 -13.66 -21.34
CA LYS A 427 -14.78 -14.10 -19.95
C LYS A 427 -13.42 -14.33 -19.30
N LEU A 428 -12.53 -15.08 -19.96
CA LEU A 428 -11.18 -15.34 -19.46
C LEU A 428 -10.39 -14.04 -19.24
N ALA A 429 -10.39 -13.14 -20.22
CA ALA A 429 -9.71 -11.85 -20.15
C ALA A 429 -10.24 -10.99 -18.99
N LYS A 430 -11.56 -10.97 -18.77
CA LYS A 430 -12.19 -10.28 -17.64
C LYS A 430 -11.80 -10.91 -16.29
N ASP A 431 -11.78 -12.23 -16.21
CA ASP A 431 -11.36 -12.95 -15.00
C ASP A 431 -9.89 -12.67 -14.67
N TRP A 432 -9.03 -12.63 -15.69
CA TRP A 432 -7.61 -12.25 -15.56
C TRP A 432 -7.43 -10.78 -15.17
N GLU A 433 -8.26 -9.87 -15.67
CA GLU A 433 -8.24 -8.46 -15.27
C GLU A 433 -8.70 -8.29 -13.80
N ASN A 434 -9.77 -8.98 -13.39
CA ASN A 434 -10.22 -8.98 -12.01
C ASN A 434 -9.16 -9.55 -11.07
N ARG A 435 -8.49 -10.64 -11.46
CA ARG A 435 -7.37 -11.22 -10.73
C ARG A 435 -6.20 -10.24 -10.60
N LEU A 436 -5.85 -9.53 -11.67
CA LEU A 436 -4.79 -8.51 -11.64
C LEU A 436 -5.15 -7.32 -10.72
N LYS A 437 -6.43 -6.97 -10.58
CA LYS A 437 -6.88 -5.96 -9.60
C LYS A 437 -6.64 -6.40 -8.16
N CYS A 438 -6.68 -7.70 -7.88
CA CYS A 438 -6.40 -8.27 -6.56
C CYS A 438 -4.90 -8.42 -6.24
N THR A 439 -4.02 -8.36 -7.24
CA THR A 439 -2.57 -8.45 -6.98
C THR A 439 -1.98 -7.11 -6.55
N GLN A 440 -0.93 -7.17 -5.74
CA GLN A 440 -0.12 -6.01 -5.35
C GLN A 440 0.32 -5.20 -6.59
N PRO A 441 0.16 -3.86 -6.61
CA PRO A 441 0.58 -3.01 -7.71
C PRO A 441 2.09 -2.74 -7.72
N SER A 442 2.90 -3.78 -7.56
CA SER A 442 4.36 -3.71 -7.63
C SER A 442 4.86 -4.21 -8.98
N LEU A 443 5.89 -3.55 -9.53
CA LEU A 443 6.52 -3.91 -10.80
C LEU A 443 6.99 -5.37 -10.80
N TRP A 444 7.73 -5.77 -9.77
CA TRP A 444 8.30 -7.12 -9.61
C TRP A 444 7.24 -8.22 -9.61
N THR A 445 6.05 -7.91 -9.10
CA THR A 445 4.96 -8.88 -8.96
C THR A 445 4.10 -8.98 -10.21
N ARG A 446 3.96 -7.87 -10.95
CA ARG A 446 3.08 -7.79 -12.12
C ARG A 446 3.83 -8.01 -13.43
N GLU A 447 5.14 -7.75 -13.50
CA GLU A 447 5.93 -8.01 -14.72
C GLU A 447 5.84 -9.46 -15.19
N PRO A 448 6.05 -10.49 -14.33
CA PRO A 448 6.04 -11.88 -14.80
C PRO A 448 4.66 -12.31 -15.30
N LEU A 449 3.60 -11.84 -14.63
CA LEU A 449 2.21 -12.06 -15.04
C LEU A 449 1.92 -11.41 -16.39
N LEU A 450 2.31 -10.16 -16.57
CA LEU A 450 2.11 -9.44 -17.82
C LEU A 450 2.97 -10.05 -18.95
N ALA A 451 4.19 -10.51 -18.67
CA ALA A 451 5.04 -11.21 -19.63
C ALA A 451 4.41 -12.51 -20.13
N LEU A 452 3.85 -13.31 -19.21
CA LEU A 452 3.09 -14.51 -19.54
C LEU A 452 1.91 -14.19 -20.45
N ARG A 453 1.09 -13.20 -20.07
CA ARG A 453 -0.09 -12.79 -20.85
C ARG A 453 0.28 -12.26 -22.22
N ARG A 454 1.35 -11.46 -22.33
CA ARG A 454 1.87 -10.98 -23.62
C ARG A 454 2.22 -12.15 -24.54
N MET A 455 2.90 -13.16 -24.01
CA MET A 455 3.24 -14.34 -24.80
C MET A 455 2.00 -15.10 -25.24
N VAL A 456 1.10 -15.42 -24.31
CA VAL A 456 -0.15 -16.12 -24.62
C VAL A 456 -0.99 -15.37 -25.66
N PHE A 457 -1.15 -14.05 -25.51
CA PHE A 457 -1.93 -13.25 -26.45
C PHE A 457 -1.25 -13.09 -27.82
N SER A 458 0.08 -12.96 -27.86
CA SER A 458 0.85 -12.82 -29.10
C SER A 458 0.65 -14.05 -30.01
N GLN A 459 0.75 -15.25 -29.44
CA GLN A 459 0.59 -16.50 -30.19
C GLN A 459 -0.85 -16.73 -30.66
N SER A 460 -1.84 -16.20 -29.93
CA SER A 460 -3.25 -16.24 -30.33
C SER A 460 -3.67 -15.17 -31.35
N HIS A 461 -2.72 -14.39 -31.89
CA HIS A 461 -2.94 -13.23 -32.78
C HIS A 461 -3.78 -12.08 -32.19
N MET A 462 -3.80 -11.94 -30.86
CA MET A 462 -4.55 -10.92 -30.14
C MET A 462 -3.72 -9.68 -29.85
N HIS A 463 -3.22 -9.01 -30.89
CA HIS A 463 -2.30 -7.87 -30.79
C HIS A 463 -2.83 -6.72 -29.94
N ALA A 464 -4.13 -6.43 -29.98
CA ALA A 464 -4.73 -5.38 -29.14
C ALA A 464 -4.56 -5.65 -27.62
N GLN A 465 -4.68 -6.92 -27.19
CA GLN A 465 -4.49 -7.29 -25.78
C GLN A 465 -3.02 -7.37 -25.37
N VAL A 466 -2.13 -7.71 -26.31
CA VAL A 466 -0.68 -7.58 -26.15
C VAL A 466 -0.31 -6.11 -25.89
N GLY A 467 -0.83 -5.20 -26.73
CA GLY A 467 -0.68 -3.76 -26.57
C GLY A 467 -1.18 -3.26 -25.21
N ASN A 468 -2.37 -3.67 -24.77
CA ASN A 468 -2.88 -3.33 -23.43
C ASN A 468 -1.96 -3.82 -22.30
N SER A 469 -1.42 -5.04 -22.43
CA SER A 469 -0.49 -5.62 -21.44
C SER A 469 0.83 -4.85 -21.38
N TRP A 470 1.37 -4.42 -22.52
CA TRP A 470 2.51 -3.52 -22.59
C TRP A 470 2.21 -2.15 -21.97
N LEU A 471 1.02 -1.59 -22.18
CA LEU A 471 0.62 -0.33 -21.55
C LEU A 471 0.53 -0.43 -20.03
N HIS A 472 0.03 -1.55 -19.50
CA HIS A 472 0.04 -1.80 -18.06
C HIS A 472 1.47 -1.84 -17.52
N TYR A 473 2.37 -2.51 -18.23
CA TYR A 473 3.79 -2.57 -17.86
C TYR A 473 4.45 -1.18 -17.91
N ALA A 474 4.29 -0.43 -19.01
CA ALA A 474 4.79 0.93 -19.16
C ALA A 474 4.31 1.88 -18.05
N LYS A 475 3.02 1.78 -17.66
CA LYS A 475 2.45 2.54 -16.54
C LYS A 475 3.14 2.22 -15.22
N LEU A 476 3.44 0.94 -14.96
CA LEU A 476 4.14 0.52 -13.74
C LEU A 476 5.59 1.02 -13.75
N CYS A 477 6.34 0.83 -14.84
CA CYS A 477 7.71 1.31 -14.98
C CYS A 477 7.80 2.84 -14.79
N ARG A 478 6.87 3.59 -15.41
CA ARG A 478 6.83 5.06 -15.27
C ARG A 478 6.54 5.52 -13.84
N LEU A 479 5.72 4.79 -13.09
CA LEU A 479 5.42 5.10 -11.69
C LEU A 479 6.56 4.69 -10.75
N ALA A 480 7.30 3.63 -11.09
CA ALA A 480 8.50 3.21 -10.37
C ALA A 480 9.72 4.09 -10.66
N GLY A 481 9.71 4.86 -11.75
CA GLY A 481 10.80 5.76 -12.14
C GLY A 481 11.77 5.18 -13.18
N HIS A 482 11.52 3.97 -13.69
CA HIS A 482 12.37 3.32 -14.70
C HIS A 482 12.01 3.78 -16.11
N TYR A 483 12.51 4.95 -16.49
CA TYR A 483 12.12 5.62 -17.73
C TYR A 483 12.52 4.87 -19.01
N GLU A 484 13.74 4.32 -19.09
CA GLU A 484 14.20 3.60 -20.29
C GLU A 484 13.32 2.39 -20.62
N THR A 485 13.04 1.56 -19.62
CA THR A 485 12.16 0.39 -19.76
C THR A 485 10.72 0.79 -20.09
N ALA A 486 10.24 1.91 -19.54
CA ALA A 486 8.93 2.45 -19.86
C ALA A 486 8.88 2.89 -21.33
N HIS A 487 9.95 3.50 -21.86
CA HIS A 487 10.01 3.94 -23.24
C HIS A 487 9.93 2.76 -24.21
N LEU A 488 10.72 1.70 -23.97
CA LEU A 488 10.66 0.47 -24.77
C LEU A 488 9.28 -0.16 -24.75
N ALA A 489 8.66 -0.28 -23.57
CA ALA A 489 7.32 -0.83 -23.43
C ALA A 489 6.25 0.01 -24.16
N ILE A 490 6.44 1.33 -24.26
CA ILE A 490 5.56 2.23 -25.03
C ILE A 490 5.74 1.98 -26.53
N LEU A 491 6.97 1.83 -27.02
CA LEU A 491 7.24 1.54 -28.43
C LEU A 491 6.63 0.20 -28.85
N GLU A 492 6.75 -0.84 -28.01
CA GLU A 492 6.13 -2.14 -28.25
C GLU A 492 4.59 -2.08 -28.22
N ALA A 493 4.02 -1.23 -27.37
CA ALA A 493 2.58 -0.99 -27.33
C ALA A 493 2.08 -0.24 -28.58
N ASP A 494 2.84 0.76 -29.04
CA ASP A 494 2.58 1.51 -30.27
C ASP A 494 2.64 0.57 -31.49
N ALA A 495 3.67 -0.28 -31.57
CA ALA A 495 3.82 -1.28 -32.63
C ALA A 495 2.67 -2.31 -32.66
N SER A 496 2.11 -2.62 -31.48
CA SER A 496 0.95 -3.51 -31.33
C SER A 496 -0.39 -2.81 -31.62
N GLY A 497 -0.40 -1.50 -31.91
CA GLY A 497 -1.59 -0.71 -32.23
C GLY A 497 -2.47 -0.38 -31.02
N ALA A 498 -1.91 -0.26 -29.82
CA ALA A 498 -2.70 0.04 -28.63
C ALA A 498 -3.25 1.48 -28.62
N PRO A 499 -4.56 1.70 -28.39
CA PRO A 499 -5.19 3.02 -28.56
C PRO A 499 -4.76 4.07 -27.53
N ASP A 500 -4.21 3.66 -26.38
CA ASP A 500 -3.83 4.53 -25.25
C ASP A 500 -2.31 4.82 -25.19
N ALA A 501 -1.54 4.35 -26.17
CA ALA A 501 -0.08 4.38 -26.13
C ALA A 501 0.50 5.79 -26.25
N HIS A 502 -0.08 6.64 -27.10
CA HIS A 502 0.25 8.06 -27.20
C HIS A 502 0.09 8.80 -25.87
N MET A 503 -0.93 8.45 -25.08
CA MET A 503 -1.15 9.06 -23.77
C MET A 503 -0.06 8.70 -22.77
N GLU A 504 0.41 7.44 -22.76
CA GLU A 504 1.51 7.04 -21.89
C GLU A 504 2.86 7.61 -22.38
N LYS A 505 3.09 7.67 -23.69
CA LYS A 505 4.25 8.36 -24.29
C LYS A 505 4.33 9.81 -23.86
N ALA A 506 3.22 10.53 -23.91
CA ALA A 506 3.17 11.91 -23.46
C ALA A 506 3.45 12.04 -21.95
N LYS A 507 2.92 11.14 -21.11
CA LYS A 507 3.18 11.15 -19.66
C LYS A 507 4.64 10.81 -19.33
N TYR A 508 5.25 9.93 -20.11
CA TYR A 508 6.66 9.61 -20.03
C TYR A 508 7.52 10.86 -20.29
N LEU A 509 7.29 11.56 -21.41
CA LEU A 509 7.99 12.81 -21.73
C LEU A 509 7.81 13.89 -20.66
N TRP A 510 6.59 13.99 -20.11
CA TRP A 510 6.28 14.92 -19.01
C TRP A 510 7.13 14.64 -17.76
N ASN A 511 7.31 13.37 -17.38
CA ASN A 511 8.11 13.01 -16.21
C ASN A 511 9.61 13.28 -16.41
N ILE A 512 10.12 13.16 -17.65
CA ILE A 512 11.51 13.53 -18.01
C ILE A 512 11.71 15.05 -18.10
N ARG A 513 10.66 15.85 -17.82
CA ARG A 513 10.66 17.32 -17.90
C ARG A 513 10.79 17.87 -19.33
N LYS A 514 10.51 17.06 -20.35
CA LYS A 514 10.39 17.50 -21.75
C LYS A 514 8.95 17.93 -22.04
N PHE A 515 8.52 19.03 -21.41
CA PHE A 515 7.11 19.45 -21.39
C PHE A 515 6.56 19.79 -22.79
N ASP A 516 7.33 20.51 -23.61
CA ASP A 516 6.87 20.92 -24.94
C ASP A 516 6.67 19.73 -25.88
N SER A 517 7.60 18.77 -25.86
CA SER A 517 7.47 17.52 -26.63
C SER A 517 6.26 16.70 -26.18
N ALA A 518 5.99 16.64 -24.88
CA ALA A 518 4.82 15.94 -24.34
C ALA A 518 3.49 16.57 -24.81
N ILE A 519 3.42 17.91 -24.83
CA ILE A 519 2.23 18.64 -25.29
C ILE A 519 2.07 18.50 -26.80
N ALA A 520 3.17 18.57 -27.57
CA ALA A 520 3.16 18.39 -29.01
C ALA A 520 2.67 17.00 -29.42
N GLU A 521 3.09 15.93 -28.72
CA GLU A 521 2.62 14.57 -28.97
C GLU A 521 1.09 14.47 -28.81
N LEU A 522 0.55 15.03 -27.71
CA LEU A 522 -0.90 15.06 -27.49
C LEU A 522 -1.60 15.92 -28.55
N GLN A 523 -1.04 17.07 -28.93
CA GLN A 523 -1.62 17.93 -29.96
C GLN A 523 -1.68 17.23 -31.31
N GLN A 524 -0.62 16.54 -31.73
CA GLN A 524 -0.58 15.78 -32.97
C GLN A 524 -1.65 14.67 -32.98
N THR A 525 -1.78 13.94 -31.86
CA THR A 525 -2.81 12.90 -31.75
C THR A 525 -4.22 13.47 -31.84
N LEU A 526 -4.47 14.64 -31.26
CA LEU A 526 -5.76 15.33 -31.33
C LEU A 526 -6.01 15.88 -32.75
N LEU A 527 -5.00 16.40 -33.45
CA LEU A 527 -5.14 16.90 -34.82
C LEU A 527 -5.48 15.79 -35.83
N ASN A 528 -5.02 14.56 -35.59
CA ASN A 528 -5.31 13.40 -36.44
C ASN A 528 -6.75 12.85 -36.26
N MET A 529 -7.55 13.40 -35.33
CA MET A 529 -8.88 12.90 -35.01
C MET A 529 -10.00 13.65 -35.78
N PRO A 530 -11.17 13.02 -36.00
CA PRO A 530 -12.24 13.63 -36.79
C PRO A 530 -12.74 14.95 -36.20
N ALA A 531 -12.92 15.94 -37.08
CA ALA A 531 -13.38 17.28 -36.71
C ALA A 531 -14.76 17.29 -36.02
N GLU A 532 -15.61 16.31 -36.34
CA GLU A 532 -16.95 16.13 -35.74
C GLU A 532 -16.89 15.80 -34.24
N ILE A 533 -15.81 15.14 -33.78
CA ILE A 533 -15.66 14.72 -32.38
C ILE A 533 -15.03 15.85 -31.55
N LEU A 534 -14.10 16.62 -32.10
CA LEU A 534 -13.41 17.68 -31.35
C LEU A 534 -14.16 19.03 -31.38
N GLY A 535 -14.85 19.34 -32.47
CA GLY A 535 -15.51 20.63 -32.68
C GLY A 535 -14.55 21.70 -33.23
N SER A 536 -15.09 22.62 -34.03
CA SER A 536 -14.32 23.63 -34.78
C SER A 536 -13.53 24.59 -33.88
N ALA A 537 -14.07 24.98 -32.72
CA ALA A 537 -13.40 25.87 -31.76
C ALA A 537 -12.17 25.22 -31.08
N VAL A 538 -12.21 23.90 -30.87
CA VAL A 538 -11.08 23.15 -30.33
C VAL A 538 -10.01 22.98 -31.40
N LEU A 539 -10.40 22.68 -32.64
CA LEU A 539 -9.47 22.62 -33.77
C LEU A 539 -8.79 23.97 -34.04
N SER A 540 -9.51 25.09 -33.99
CA SER A 540 -8.89 26.41 -34.15
C SER A 540 -7.91 26.73 -33.01
N SER A 541 -8.24 26.34 -31.77
CA SER A 541 -7.32 26.46 -30.65
C SER A 541 -6.09 25.54 -30.81
N LEU A 542 -6.25 24.34 -31.36
CA LEU A 542 -5.14 23.41 -31.64
C LEU A 542 -4.26 23.90 -32.79
N CYS A 543 -4.82 24.54 -33.81
CA CYS A 543 -4.10 25.02 -34.98
C CYS A 543 -3.38 26.37 -34.76
N SER A 544 -3.74 27.16 -33.73
CA SER A 544 -3.10 28.46 -33.47
C SER A 544 -1.59 28.39 -33.16
N LEU A 545 -1.06 27.20 -32.88
CA LEU A 545 0.36 26.92 -32.63
C LEU A 545 1.04 26.11 -33.75
N SER A 546 0.32 25.66 -34.78
CA SER A 546 0.87 24.80 -35.85
C SER A 546 0.94 25.56 -37.18
N LEU A 547 2.15 25.67 -37.75
CA LEU A 547 2.42 26.23 -39.08
C LEU A 547 2.11 25.26 -40.24
N ALA A 548 1.55 24.07 -39.97
CA ALA A 548 1.24 23.09 -41.00
C ALA A 548 -0.22 22.59 -40.89
N LEU A 549 -1.00 22.78 -41.97
CA LEU A 549 -2.26 22.07 -42.18
C LEU A 549 -1.98 20.61 -42.58
N PRO A 550 -2.56 19.61 -41.91
CA PRO A 550 -2.71 18.28 -42.48
C PRO A 550 -3.97 18.21 -43.36
N ASN A 551 -3.87 17.51 -44.50
CA ASN A 551 -4.97 17.22 -45.42
C ASN A 551 -6.15 16.52 -44.73
N PRO A 552 -7.40 16.72 -45.20
CA PRO A 552 -8.57 16.05 -44.62
C PRO A 552 -8.54 14.55 -44.95
N PRO A 553 -8.67 13.63 -43.97
CA PRO A 553 -9.01 12.26 -44.29
C PRO A 553 -10.51 12.10 -44.51
N ILE A 554 -10.79 11.16 -45.41
CA ILE A 554 -12.06 10.80 -46.02
C ILE A 554 -13.05 10.27 -44.97
N SER A 555 -14.31 10.65 -45.16
CA SER A 555 -15.51 10.25 -44.41
C SER A 555 -15.64 8.73 -44.18
N ALA A 556 -15.92 8.32 -42.94
CA ALA A 556 -16.56 7.03 -42.63
C ALA A 556 -17.26 7.01 -41.26
N THR A 557 -18.59 6.84 -41.32
CA THR A 557 -19.48 6.08 -40.41
C THR A 557 -19.37 6.25 -38.89
N GLN A 558 -20.37 6.95 -38.32
CA GLN A 558 -21.02 6.72 -37.03
C GLN A 558 -20.16 6.08 -35.91
N ALA A 559 -19.02 6.70 -35.56
CA ALA A 559 -18.32 6.37 -34.32
C ALA A 559 -19.05 7.05 -33.14
N SER A 560 -19.40 6.25 -32.13
CA SER A 560 -20.19 6.65 -30.97
C SER A 560 -19.72 7.94 -30.31
N LYS A 561 -20.68 8.81 -29.97
CA LYS A 561 -20.50 10.12 -29.29
C LYS A 561 -19.78 10.07 -27.93
N GLU A 562 -19.43 8.89 -27.41
CA GLU A 562 -18.73 8.70 -26.14
C GLU A 562 -17.44 7.89 -26.33
N ASN A 563 -16.45 8.40 -27.06
CA ASN A 563 -15.10 7.79 -27.04
C ASN A 563 -14.37 8.21 -25.74
N PRO A 564 -14.20 7.32 -24.76
CA PRO A 564 -13.63 7.68 -23.46
C PRO A 564 -12.18 8.15 -23.58
N ASP A 565 -11.43 7.63 -24.55
CA ASP A 565 -9.99 7.89 -24.64
C ASP A 565 -9.71 9.28 -25.18
N VAL A 566 -10.47 9.75 -26.16
CA VAL A 566 -10.42 11.14 -26.66
C VAL A 566 -10.67 12.14 -25.52
N SER A 567 -11.69 11.90 -24.68
CA SER A 567 -11.99 12.77 -23.55
C SER A 567 -10.86 12.80 -22.51
N LYS A 568 -10.16 11.68 -22.30
CA LYS A 568 -8.99 11.59 -21.40
C LYS A 568 -7.77 12.31 -21.99
N THR A 569 -7.48 12.12 -23.29
CA THR A 569 -6.38 12.77 -23.99
C THR A 569 -6.57 14.29 -23.99
N LEU A 570 -7.78 14.76 -24.33
CA LEU A 570 -8.12 16.18 -24.32
C LEU A 570 -8.01 16.77 -22.91
N LEU A 571 -8.50 16.08 -21.87
CA LEU A 571 -8.35 16.57 -20.49
C LEU A 571 -6.88 16.65 -20.05
N LEU A 572 -6.06 15.69 -20.47
CA LEU A 572 -4.63 15.70 -20.12
C LEU A 572 -3.92 16.87 -20.78
N TYR A 573 -4.18 17.09 -22.07
CA TYR A 573 -3.69 18.21 -22.86
C TYR A 573 -4.07 19.56 -22.23
N THR A 574 -5.36 19.74 -21.89
CA THR A 574 -5.83 20.99 -21.28
C THR A 574 -5.19 21.25 -19.92
N ARG A 575 -5.00 20.20 -19.12
CA ARG A 575 -4.35 20.31 -17.81
C ARG A 575 -2.90 20.76 -17.95
N TRP A 576 -2.16 20.20 -18.89
CA TRP A 576 -0.76 20.53 -19.08
C TRP A 576 -0.55 21.91 -19.68
N ILE A 577 -1.38 22.32 -20.64
CA ILE A 577 -1.36 23.70 -21.15
C ILE A 577 -1.71 24.70 -20.06
N HIS A 578 -2.66 24.36 -19.19
CA HIS A 578 -2.96 25.20 -18.04
C HIS A 578 -1.72 25.36 -17.13
N TYR A 579 -0.99 24.28 -16.83
CA TYR A 579 0.21 24.37 -16.00
C TYR A 579 1.40 25.07 -16.66
N THR A 580 1.55 24.95 -17.99
CA THR A 580 2.63 25.62 -18.72
C THR A 580 2.29 27.06 -19.11
N GLY A 581 1.03 27.48 -18.98
CA GLY A 581 0.58 28.84 -19.31
C GLY A 581 0.66 29.19 -20.80
N GLN A 582 0.74 28.20 -21.70
CA GLN A 582 1.01 28.42 -23.13
C GLN A 582 -0.14 29.04 -23.92
N LYS A 583 -1.39 28.97 -23.42
CA LYS A 583 -2.58 29.49 -24.11
C LYS A 583 -3.37 30.47 -23.27
N GLN A 584 -4.18 31.28 -23.94
CA GLN A 584 -5.09 32.23 -23.30
C GLN A 584 -6.18 31.52 -22.50
N SER A 585 -6.68 32.18 -21.45
CA SER A 585 -7.67 31.62 -20.54
C SER A 585 -9.01 31.30 -21.23
N ALA A 586 -9.39 32.03 -22.29
CA ALA A 586 -10.61 31.79 -23.07
C ALA A 586 -10.55 30.46 -23.84
N ASP A 587 -9.40 30.16 -24.45
CA ASP A 587 -9.16 28.90 -25.16
C ASP A 587 -9.16 27.71 -24.20
N ILE A 588 -8.56 27.86 -23.01
CA ILE A 588 -8.56 26.81 -22.00
C ILE A 588 -10.00 26.54 -21.50
N LYS A 589 -10.84 27.57 -21.34
CA LYS A 589 -12.26 27.42 -20.99
C LYS A 589 -13.05 26.65 -22.06
N SER A 590 -12.82 26.93 -23.34
CA SER A 590 -13.51 26.24 -24.45
C SER A 590 -13.12 24.77 -24.49
N LEU A 591 -11.83 24.46 -24.30
CA LEU A 591 -11.34 23.08 -24.26
C LEU A 591 -11.90 22.29 -23.07
N TYR A 592 -11.94 22.86 -21.86
CA TYR A 592 -12.57 22.19 -20.70
C TYR A 592 -14.08 22.00 -20.90
N SER A 593 -14.77 23.00 -21.48
CA SER A 593 -16.20 22.88 -21.79
C SER A 593 -16.43 21.70 -22.74
N ARG A 594 -15.60 21.56 -23.78
CA ARG A 594 -15.68 20.42 -24.69
C ARG A 594 -15.46 19.07 -24.00
N VAL A 595 -14.52 18.98 -23.06
CA VAL A 595 -14.33 17.75 -22.26
C VAL A 595 -15.60 17.38 -21.50
N THR A 596 -16.29 18.37 -20.92
CA THR A 596 -17.54 18.12 -20.18
C THR A 596 -18.71 17.72 -21.08
N GLU A 597 -18.75 18.21 -22.32
CA GLU A 597 -19.73 17.81 -23.33
C GLU A 597 -19.50 16.38 -23.83
N LEU A 598 -18.24 16.01 -24.08
CA LEU A 598 -17.85 14.67 -24.53
C LEU A 598 -18.17 13.59 -23.51
N ARG A 599 -18.10 13.90 -22.20
CA ARG A 599 -18.38 12.93 -21.14
C ARG A 599 -19.10 13.55 -19.94
N PRO A 600 -20.43 13.73 -20.01
CA PRO A 600 -21.20 14.45 -18.98
C PRO A 600 -21.34 13.69 -17.65
N LYS A 601 -21.04 12.38 -17.65
CA LYS A 601 -21.06 11.54 -16.44
C LYS A 601 -19.71 11.48 -15.72
N TRP A 602 -18.65 12.12 -16.23
CA TRP A 602 -17.30 11.94 -15.73
C TRP A 602 -16.87 13.03 -14.72
N GLU A 603 -16.70 12.64 -13.45
CA GLU A 603 -16.28 13.53 -12.34
C GLU A 603 -15.01 14.34 -12.65
N LYS A 604 -13.97 13.67 -13.16
CA LYS A 604 -12.63 14.26 -13.29
C LYS A 604 -12.60 15.46 -14.24
N GLY A 605 -13.42 15.45 -15.29
CA GLY A 605 -13.53 16.58 -16.22
C GLY A 605 -14.05 17.84 -15.54
N PHE A 606 -15.18 17.71 -14.82
CA PHE A 606 -15.76 18.83 -14.05
C PHE A 606 -14.85 19.29 -12.91
N PHE A 607 -14.18 18.36 -12.23
CA PHE A 607 -13.24 18.70 -11.15
C PHE A 607 -12.03 19.52 -11.66
N CYS A 608 -11.41 19.10 -12.76
CA CYS A 608 -10.28 19.84 -13.33
C CYS A 608 -10.70 21.21 -13.87
N MET A 609 -11.89 21.30 -14.48
CA MET A 609 -12.47 22.59 -14.89
C MET A 609 -12.73 23.50 -13.68
N ALA A 610 -13.24 22.94 -12.57
CA ALA A 610 -13.47 23.68 -11.34
C ALA A 610 -12.16 24.21 -10.75
N LYS A 611 -11.09 23.40 -10.72
CA LYS A 611 -9.76 23.82 -10.27
C LYS A 611 -9.21 24.97 -11.12
N PHE A 612 -9.29 24.84 -12.44
CA PHE A 612 -8.87 25.91 -13.35
C PHE A 612 -9.67 27.21 -13.12
N ALA A 613 -10.98 27.11 -12.94
CA ALA A 613 -11.80 28.28 -12.65
C ALA A 613 -11.50 28.89 -11.26
N ASP A 614 -11.12 28.07 -10.27
CA ASP A 614 -10.69 28.49 -8.93
C ASP A 614 -9.34 29.22 -9.01
N ASP A 615 -8.38 28.69 -9.77
CA ASP A 615 -7.08 29.34 -10.00
C ASP A 615 -7.28 30.71 -10.69
N LEU A 616 -8.15 30.80 -11.71
CA LEU A 616 -8.55 32.08 -12.33
C LEU A 616 -9.22 33.04 -11.35
N LEU A 617 -10.02 32.53 -10.40
CA LEU A 617 -10.66 33.33 -9.37
C LEU A 617 -9.63 33.90 -8.39
N ILE A 618 -8.65 33.09 -7.97
CA ILE A 618 -7.55 33.53 -7.11
C ILE A 618 -6.75 34.63 -7.81
N ASP A 619 -6.43 34.45 -9.09
CA ASP A 619 -5.69 35.46 -9.86
C ASP A 619 -6.49 36.75 -10.08
N ALA A 620 -7.80 36.65 -10.32
CA ALA A 620 -8.67 37.81 -10.40
C ALA A 620 -8.77 38.55 -9.06
N ARG A 621 -8.80 37.81 -7.94
CA ARG A 621 -8.81 38.40 -6.59
C ARG A 621 -7.51 39.14 -6.29
N LYS A 622 -6.35 38.54 -6.60
CA LYS A 622 -5.04 39.19 -6.45
C LYS A 622 -4.96 40.49 -7.24
N ARG A 623 -5.33 40.47 -8.52
CA ARG A 623 -5.36 41.69 -9.37
C ARG A 623 -6.20 42.80 -8.77
N GLN A 624 -7.37 42.48 -8.21
CA GLN A 624 -8.22 43.48 -7.57
C GLN A 624 -7.70 43.97 -6.22
N GLU A 625 -6.98 43.15 -5.46
CA GLU A 625 -6.30 43.58 -4.23
C GLU A 625 -5.10 44.47 -4.55
N ASP A 626 -4.34 44.15 -5.60
CA ASP A 626 -3.21 44.94 -6.11
C ASP A 626 -3.67 46.29 -6.67
N ASP A 627 -4.77 46.33 -7.44
CA ASP A 627 -5.35 47.59 -7.94
C ASP A 627 -5.87 48.48 -6.80
N LYS A 628 -6.50 47.88 -5.78
CA LYS A 628 -6.91 48.59 -4.57
C LYS A 628 -5.73 49.11 -3.76
N PHE A 629 -4.57 48.44 -3.82
CA PHE A 629 -3.34 48.88 -3.18
C PHE A 629 -2.66 50.00 -3.99
N ALA A 630 -2.60 49.86 -5.31
CA ALA A 630 -2.07 50.87 -6.23
C ALA A 630 -2.87 52.19 -6.17
N CYS A 631 -4.20 52.13 -6.02
CA CYS A 631 -5.03 53.32 -5.83
C CYS A 631 -4.88 53.98 -4.44
N LYS A 632 -4.32 53.29 -3.43
CA LYS A 632 -4.09 53.86 -2.09
C LYS A 632 -2.74 54.56 -1.96
N VAL A 633 -1.78 54.27 -2.84
CA VAL A 633 -0.53 55.04 -2.97
C VAL A 633 -0.84 56.19 -3.94
N GLY A 634 -0.91 57.42 -3.43
CA GLY A 634 -1.38 58.59 -4.19
C GLY A 634 -0.64 58.82 -5.53
N PRO A 635 -1.25 59.59 -6.46
CA PRO A 635 -0.69 59.80 -7.79
C PRO A 635 0.57 60.66 -7.69
N VAL A 636 1.75 60.08 -7.92
CA VAL A 636 2.94 60.85 -8.23
C VAL A 636 3.04 60.96 -9.74
N SER A 637 2.82 62.18 -10.22
CA SER A 637 2.99 62.60 -11.60
C SER A 637 4.34 62.14 -12.17
N SER A 638 4.32 61.24 -13.15
CA SER A 638 5.36 61.16 -14.16
C SER A 638 4.71 60.91 -15.51
N SER A 639 4.38 62.02 -16.16
CA SER A 639 4.22 62.12 -17.60
C SER A 639 5.46 61.51 -18.25
N PHE A 640 5.33 60.45 -19.06
CA PHE A 640 6.01 60.31 -20.35
C PHE A 640 5.59 59.00 -21.06
N SER A 641 5.07 59.22 -22.27
CA SER A 641 5.11 58.35 -23.46
C SER A 641 4.07 57.23 -23.66
N ASN A 642 3.25 57.52 -24.69
CA ASN A 642 2.79 56.65 -25.78
C ASN A 642 1.47 55.90 -25.63
N SER A 643 0.44 56.71 -25.92
CA SER A 643 -0.79 56.37 -26.63
C SER A 643 -0.61 55.38 -27.79
N VAL A 644 -0.93 54.10 -27.57
CA VAL A 644 -1.62 53.24 -28.53
C VAL A 644 -2.48 52.26 -27.71
N SER A 645 -3.69 51.97 -28.19
CA SER A 645 -4.70 51.01 -27.67
C SER A 645 -5.59 51.46 -26.50
N ARG A 646 -6.31 52.57 -26.69
CA ARG A 646 -7.66 52.77 -26.15
C ARG A 646 -8.70 52.16 -27.10
N ALA A 647 -8.97 50.86 -26.96
CA ALA A 647 -10.17 50.21 -27.47
C ALA A 647 -10.39 48.91 -26.68
N THR A 648 -11.56 48.76 -26.06
CA THR A 648 -12.03 47.67 -25.18
C THR A 648 -11.49 47.63 -23.74
N GLU A 649 -11.72 48.71 -22.98
CA GLU A 649 -11.91 48.60 -21.51
C GLU A 649 -13.28 47.97 -21.24
N GLU A 650 -13.43 46.65 -21.39
CA GLU A 650 -14.42 45.94 -20.58
C GLU A 650 -13.94 46.09 -19.13
N LYS A 651 -14.67 46.83 -18.29
CA LYS A 651 -14.42 46.87 -16.84
C LYS A 651 -14.16 45.44 -16.38
N GLU A 652 -12.97 45.17 -15.81
CA GLU A 652 -12.63 43.81 -15.38
C GLU A 652 -13.77 43.26 -14.51
N LYS A 653 -14.35 42.14 -14.95
CA LYS A 653 -15.50 41.53 -14.28
C LYS A 653 -15.11 41.27 -12.82
N PRO A 654 -15.96 41.66 -11.85
CA PRO A 654 -15.70 41.41 -10.45
C PRO A 654 -15.47 39.92 -10.18
N TRP A 655 -14.53 39.55 -9.30
CA TRP A 655 -14.16 38.14 -9.10
C TRP A 655 -15.36 37.27 -8.65
N TRP A 656 -16.36 37.88 -8.02
CA TRP A 656 -17.60 37.24 -7.57
C TRP A 656 -18.48 36.69 -8.71
N GLU A 657 -18.35 37.22 -9.93
CA GLU A 657 -19.05 36.65 -11.10
C GLU A 657 -18.49 35.29 -11.49
N SER A 658 -17.17 35.14 -11.38
CA SER A 658 -16.47 33.89 -11.67
C SER A 658 -16.72 32.83 -10.59
N LEU A 659 -16.98 33.25 -9.35
CA LEU A 659 -17.30 32.36 -8.22
C LEU A 659 -18.48 31.43 -8.52
N MET A 660 -19.50 31.91 -9.23
CA MET A 660 -20.68 31.09 -9.56
C MET A 660 -20.29 29.91 -10.45
N GLY A 661 -19.46 30.19 -11.45
CA GLY A 661 -18.95 29.17 -12.36
C GLY A 661 -18.13 28.10 -11.62
N VAL A 662 -17.28 28.53 -10.67
CA VAL A 662 -16.45 27.64 -9.85
C VAL A 662 -17.32 26.70 -8.99
N LEU A 663 -18.25 27.26 -8.23
CA LEU A 663 -19.14 26.49 -7.35
C LEU A 663 -20.01 25.51 -8.15
N LEU A 664 -20.50 25.93 -9.32
CA LEU A 664 -21.28 25.04 -10.20
C LEU A 664 -20.44 23.89 -10.75
N CYS A 665 -19.18 24.12 -11.11
CA CYS A 665 -18.30 23.05 -11.59
C CYS A 665 -17.96 22.06 -10.47
N TYR A 666 -17.67 22.54 -9.25
CA TYR A 666 -17.45 21.67 -8.09
C TYR A 666 -18.72 20.87 -7.73
N ALA A 667 -19.89 21.51 -7.72
CA ALA A 667 -21.17 20.84 -7.48
C ALA A 667 -21.42 19.73 -8.50
N LYS A 668 -21.27 20.03 -9.80
CA LYS A 668 -21.42 19.03 -10.87
C LYS A 668 -20.42 17.88 -10.73
N ALA A 669 -19.18 18.15 -10.32
CA ALA A 669 -18.19 17.10 -10.07
C ALA A 669 -18.65 16.16 -8.94
N LEU A 670 -19.07 16.72 -7.81
CA LEU A 670 -19.52 15.96 -6.62
C LEU A 670 -20.75 15.08 -6.88
N HIS A 671 -21.65 15.51 -7.78
CA HIS A 671 -22.82 14.71 -8.18
C HIS A 671 -22.44 13.48 -9.02
N ARG A 672 -21.28 13.49 -9.69
CA ARG A 672 -20.88 12.46 -10.65
C ARG A 672 -19.87 11.47 -10.08
N GLY A 673 -19.19 11.79 -8.98
CA GLY A 673 -18.27 10.87 -8.31
C GLY A 673 -17.68 11.40 -7.01
N HIS A 674 -16.91 10.53 -6.34
CA HIS A 674 -16.38 10.72 -5.01
C HIS A 674 -14.85 10.64 -4.91
N LYS A 675 -14.11 10.59 -6.04
CA LYS A 675 -12.64 10.45 -6.03
C LYS A 675 -11.95 11.66 -5.40
N ASN A 676 -12.43 12.86 -5.75
CA ASN A 676 -11.86 14.11 -5.26
C ASN A 676 -12.74 14.74 -4.16
N LEU A 677 -13.60 13.95 -3.49
CA LEU A 677 -14.54 14.45 -2.48
C LEU A 677 -13.82 15.25 -1.38
N PHE A 678 -12.71 14.72 -0.86
CA PHE A 678 -11.91 15.34 0.20
C PHE A 678 -11.24 16.67 -0.21
N GLN A 679 -11.14 16.96 -1.50
CA GLN A 679 -10.60 18.23 -1.99
C GLN A 679 -11.72 19.18 -2.44
N ALA A 680 -12.67 18.69 -3.25
CA ALA A 680 -13.70 19.49 -3.87
C ALA A 680 -14.73 20.04 -2.86
N LEU A 681 -15.24 19.20 -1.96
CA LEU A 681 -16.31 19.59 -1.04
C LEU A 681 -15.83 20.59 0.02
N PRO A 682 -14.68 20.38 0.71
CA PRO A 682 -14.10 21.39 1.59
C PRO A 682 -13.83 22.72 0.91
N ARG A 683 -13.21 22.71 -0.28
CA ARG A 683 -12.88 23.94 -1.01
C ARG A 683 -14.13 24.72 -1.41
N MET A 684 -15.16 24.02 -1.90
CA MET A 684 -16.46 24.61 -2.24
C MET A 684 -17.11 25.27 -1.02
N LEU A 685 -17.06 24.62 0.15
CA LEU A 685 -17.58 25.19 1.39
C LEU A 685 -16.78 26.41 1.86
N THR A 686 -15.44 26.36 1.79
CA THR A 686 -14.60 27.51 2.14
C THR A 686 -14.91 28.73 1.28
N LEU A 687 -14.99 28.56 -0.05
CA LEU A 687 -15.35 29.64 -0.98
C LEU A 687 -16.73 30.21 -0.69
N TRP A 688 -17.71 29.35 -0.37
CA TRP A 688 -19.04 29.79 0.03
C TRP A 688 -19.04 30.60 1.34
N PHE A 689 -18.33 30.14 2.37
CA PHE A 689 -18.26 30.82 3.66
C PHE A 689 -17.50 32.15 3.59
N GLU A 690 -16.39 32.20 2.86
CA GLU A 690 -15.66 33.45 2.62
C GLU A 690 -16.55 34.49 1.91
N PHE A 691 -17.22 34.08 0.83
CA PHE A 691 -18.14 34.97 0.12
C PHE A 691 -19.29 35.45 1.01
N GLY A 692 -19.84 34.57 1.85
CA GLY A 692 -20.88 34.94 2.81
C GLY A 692 -20.39 35.96 3.85
N SER A 693 -19.12 35.92 4.25
CA SER A 693 -18.52 36.89 5.18
C SER A 693 -18.33 38.25 4.51
N ILE A 694 -17.80 38.26 3.28
CA ILE A 694 -17.57 39.50 2.53
C ILE A 694 -18.89 40.19 2.20
N TYR A 695 -19.92 39.43 1.79
CA TYR A 695 -21.27 39.97 1.57
C TYR A 695 -21.83 40.69 2.81
N THR A 696 -21.53 40.20 4.01
CA THR A 696 -22.00 40.81 5.27
C THR A 696 -21.21 42.08 5.62
N GLN A 697 -19.93 42.16 5.23
CA GLN A 697 -19.10 43.35 5.44
C GLN A 697 -19.45 44.47 4.44
N ASP A 698 -19.78 44.11 3.20
CA ASP A 698 -20.10 45.05 2.12
C ASP A 698 -21.60 45.40 2.03
N GLU A 699 -22.44 44.92 2.96
CA GLU A 699 -23.89 45.20 3.04
C GLU A 699 -24.21 46.72 3.11
N SER A 700 -23.23 47.54 3.52
CA SER A 700 -23.29 49.00 3.51
C SER A 700 -23.17 49.63 2.11
N SER A 701 -22.76 48.88 1.09
CA SER A 701 -22.71 49.31 -0.31
C SER A 701 -23.83 48.65 -1.11
N SER A 702 -24.68 49.48 -1.71
CA SER A 702 -25.90 49.07 -2.42
C SER A 702 -25.63 48.44 -3.79
N ASP A 703 -24.87 47.34 -3.84
CA ASP A 703 -24.55 46.66 -5.09
C ASP A 703 -25.59 45.56 -5.39
N GLN A 704 -26.64 45.91 -6.13
CA GLN A 704 -27.77 45.02 -6.48
C GLN A 704 -27.31 43.71 -7.12
N HIS A 705 -26.23 43.76 -7.90
CA HIS A 705 -25.66 42.61 -8.58
C HIS A 705 -25.04 41.58 -7.63
N MET A 706 -24.42 42.04 -6.53
CA MET A 706 -23.88 41.15 -5.48
C MET A 706 -24.99 40.34 -4.80
N LYS A 707 -26.16 40.95 -4.60
CA LYS A 707 -27.35 40.28 -4.02
C LYS A 707 -27.88 39.18 -4.92
N GLU A 708 -27.91 39.41 -6.24
CA GLU A 708 -28.31 38.40 -7.24
C GLU A 708 -27.33 37.22 -7.28
N VAL A 709 -26.02 37.50 -7.22
CA VAL A 709 -24.97 36.47 -7.14
C VAL A 709 -25.14 35.65 -5.85
N HIS A 710 -25.31 36.30 -4.69
CA HIS A 710 -25.56 35.62 -3.42
C HIS A 710 -26.83 34.75 -3.43
N GLY A 711 -27.93 35.25 -4.00
CA GLY A 711 -29.16 34.46 -4.19
C GLY A 711 -28.93 33.21 -5.05
N ARG A 712 -28.16 33.33 -6.13
CA ARG A 712 -27.77 32.20 -7.00
C ARG A 712 -26.89 31.19 -6.26
N VAL A 713 -25.88 31.61 -5.49
CA VAL A 713 -25.06 30.70 -4.64
C VAL A 713 -25.94 29.89 -3.70
N LEU A 714 -26.83 30.57 -2.97
CA LEU A 714 -27.69 29.91 -2.00
C LEU A 714 -28.62 28.90 -2.69
N SER A 715 -29.14 29.22 -3.88
CA SER A 715 -29.97 28.29 -4.66
C SER A 715 -29.19 27.04 -5.10
N LEU A 716 -27.93 27.22 -5.52
CA LEU A 716 -27.05 26.14 -5.94
C LEU A 716 -26.73 25.20 -4.80
N ILE A 717 -26.39 25.73 -3.62
CA ILE A 717 -26.11 24.92 -2.44
C ILE A 717 -27.37 24.20 -1.96
N ARG A 718 -28.53 24.86 -1.96
CA ARG A 718 -29.81 24.18 -1.67
C ARG A 718 -30.09 23.03 -2.63
N GLY A 719 -29.72 23.16 -3.91
CA GLY A 719 -29.75 22.07 -4.88
C GLY A 719 -28.80 20.92 -4.50
N CYS A 720 -27.53 21.24 -4.21
CA CYS A 720 -26.53 20.26 -3.80
C CYS A 720 -26.96 19.47 -2.54
N VAL A 721 -27.63 20.11 -1.59
CA VAL A 721 -28.11 19.42 -0.37
C VAL A 721 -29.20 18.39 -0.68
N LYS A 722 -30.01 18.60 -1.72
CA LYS A 722 -31.03 17.64 -2.14
C LYS A 722 -30.46 16.49 -2.96
N ASP A 723 -29.49 16.81 -3.80
CA ASP A 723 -29.01 15.90 -4.83
C ASP A 723 -27.78 15.09 -4.38
N LEU A 724 -26.97 15.59 -3.44
CA LEU A 724 -25.79 14.88 -2.93
C LEU A 724 -26.16 13.85 -1.84
N PRO A 725 -25.58 12.64 -1.90
CA PRO A 725 -25.75 11.66 -0.85
C PRO A 725 -25.30 12.14 0.53
N ILE A 726 -26.05 11.76 1.57
CA ILE A 726 -25.87 12.29 2.93
C ILE A 726 -24.53 11.87 3.55
N TYR A 727 -23.96 10.73 3.14
CA TYR A 727 -22.64 10.28 3.59
C TYR A 727 -21.49 11.20 3.15
N GLN A 728 -21.65 11.95 2.05
CA GLN A 728 -20.61 12.88 1.59
C GLN A 728 -20.50 14.07 2.54
N TRP A 729 -21.64 14.59 3.03
CA TRP A 729 -21.71 15.66 4.00
C TRP A 729 -21.11 15.29 5.36
N LEU A 730 -21.08 13.99 5.69
CA LEU A 730 -20.45 13.51 6.92
C LEU A 730 -18.92 13.74 6.91
N THR A 731 -18.26 13.68 5.75
CA THR A 731 -16.81 13.91 5.63
C THR A 731 -16.39 15.33 6.00
N VAL A 732 -17.29 16.30 5.81
CA VAL A 732 -17.07 17.74 6.09
C VAL A 732 -17.82 18.23 7.32
N LEU A 733 -18.39 17.31 8.12
CA LEU A 733 -19.19 17.65 9.28
C LEU A 733 -18.42 18.54 10.28
N SER A 734 -17.13 18.28 10.49
CA SER A 734 -16.28 19.11 11.36
C SER A 734 -16.18 20.57 10.90
N GLN A 735 -16.06 20.80 9.59
CA GLN A 735 -16.00 22.13 8.98
C GLN A 735 -17.34 22.86 9.10
N LEU A 736 -18.45 22.16 8.85
CA LEU A 736 -19.81 22.69 9.00
C LEU A 736 -20.08 23.08 10.46
N ILE A 737 -19.69 22.23 11.42
CA ILE A 737 -19.87 22.48 12.86
C ILE A 737 -19.11 23.73 13.31
N SER A 738 -17.90 23.95 12.79
CA SER A 738 -17.10 25.14 13.10
C SER A 738 -17.79 26.46 12.66
N ARG A 739 -18.62 26.41 11.61
CA ARG A 739 -19.29 27.57 11.01
C ARG A 739 -20.77 27.73 11.38
N ILE A 740 -21.24 27.07 12.45
CA ILE A 740 -22.63 27.18 12.94
C ILE A 740 -23.01 28.63 13.34
N CYS A 741 -22.05 29.44 13.80
CA CYS A 741 -22.24 30.84 14.18
C CYS A 741 -21.62 31.81 13.16
N HIS A 742 -21.86 31.57 11.87
CA HIS A 742 -21.43 32.47 10.80
C HIS A 742 -22.19 33.82 10.87
N GLN A 743 -21.60 34.91 10.36
CA GLN A 743 -22.18 36.26 10.44
C GLN A 743 -23.48 36.38 9.62
N ASN A 744 -23.51 35.78 8.43
CA ASN A 744 -24.68 35.76 7.55
C ASN A 744 -25.76 34.76 8.01
N ALA A 745 -26.98 35.25 8.28
CA ALA A 745 -28.11 34.46 8.78
C ALA A 745 -28.61 33.39 7.79
N GLU A 746 -28.61 33.66 6.48
CA GLU A 746 -29.05 32.68 5.47
C GLU A 746 -28.08 31.51 5.34
N VAL A 747 -26.78 31.78 5.43
CA VAL A 747 -25.73 30.75 5.46
C VAL A 747 -25.92 29.85 6.68
N VAL A 748 -26.10 30.44 7.88
CA VAL A 748 -26.35 29.69 9.11
C VAL A 748 -27.58 28.79 8.98
N ARG A 749 -28.67 29.29 8.38
CA ARG A 749 -29.90 28.50 8.18
C ARG A 749 -29.67 27.26 7.31
N ILE A 750 -28.89 27.39 6.23
CA ILE A 750 -28.54 26.26 5.37
C ILE A 750 -27.59 25.29 6.09
N VAL A 751 -26.56 25.79 6.79
CA VAL A 751 -25.64 24.94 7.57
C VAL A 751 -26.41 24.13 8.63
N LYS A 752 -27.30 24.78 9.39
CA LYS A 752 -28.17 24.11 10.37
C LYS A 752 -29.03 23.02 9.71
N PHE A 753 -29.56 23.27 8.52
CA PHE A 753 -30.33 22.30 7.76
C PHE A 753 -29.48 21.09 7.34
N ILE A 754 -28.28 21.30 6.80
CA ILE A 754 -27.36 20.22 6.39
C ILE A 754 -27.00 19.35 7.59
N ILE A 755 -26.59 19.95 8.71
CA ILE A 755 -26.23 19.22 9.93
C ILE A 755 -27.43 18.44 10.46
N THR A 756 -28.63 19.01 10.41
CA THR A 756 -29.86 18.32 10.82
C THR A 756 -30.15 17.10 9.94
N THR A 757 -29.92 17.18 8.63
CA THR A 757 -30.08 16.06 7.70
C THR A 757 -29.05 14.95 7.96
N VAL A 758 -27.78 15.31 8.19
CA VAL A 758 -26.72 14.33 8.53
C VAL A 758 -27.00 13.64 9.86
N LEU A 759 -27.43 14.40 10.88
CA LEU A 759 -27.83 13.85 12.18
C LEU A 759 -29.04 12.91 12.09
N ARG A 760 -29.88 13.06 11.06
CA ARG A 760 -31.02 12.17 10.87
C ARG A 760 -30.62 10.83 10.28
N GLU A 761 -29.73 10.79 9.30
CA GLU A 761 -29.30 9.51 8.73
C GLU A 761 -28.25 8.80 9.59
N TYR A 762 -27.28 9.55 10.14
CA TYR A 762 -26.14 9.01 10.88
C TYR A 762 -26.02 9.61 12.29
N PRO A 763 -27.00 9.38 13.18
CA PRO A 763 -27.04 9.99 14.51
C PRO A 763 -25.84 9.56 15.37
N GLN A 764 -25.41 8.30 15.31
CA GLN A 764 -24.40 7.76 16.23
C GLN A 764 -23.02 8.41 16.03
N GLN A 765 -22.60 8.64 14.78
CA GLN A 765 -21.32 9.28 14.45
C GLN A 765 -21.40 10.80 14.61
N ALA A 766 -22.49 11.42 14.14
CA ALA A 766 -22.64 12.87 14.18
C ALA A 766 -22.85 13.42 15.60
N LEU A 767 -23.46 12.67 16.51
CA LEU A 767 -23.62 13.06 17.91
C LEU A 767 -22.26 13.26 18.63
N TRP A 768 -21.27 12.41 18.36
CA TRP A 768 -19.91 12.57 18.90
C TRP A 768 -19.27 13.88 18.48
N MET A 769 -19.42 14.28 17.22
CA MET A 769 -18.91 15.56 16.71
C MET A 769 -19.69 16.75 17.27
N MET A 770 -21.01 16.61 17.46
CA MET A 770 -21.88 17.66 18.02
C MET A 770 -21.71 17.84 19.54
N ALA A 771 -21.20 16.84 20.26
CA ALA A 771 -21.01 16.87 21.71
C ALA A 771 -20.20 18.10 22.15
N ALA A 772 -19.09 18.36 21.46
CA ALA A 772 -18.18 19.47 21.76
C ALA A 772 -18.87 20.85 21.69
N VAL A 773 -19.77 21.04 20.73
CA VAL A 773 -20.46 22.32 20.54
C VAL A 773 -21.66 22.48 21.48
N SER A 774 -22.35 21.37 21.79
CA SER A 774 -23.50 21.38 22.70
C SER A 774 -23.16 21.79 24.14
N LYS A 775 -21.91 21.58 24.57
CA LYS A 775 -21.40 21.92 25.92
C LYS A 775 -20.34 23.03 25.89
N SER A 776 -20.33 23.85 24.83
CA SER A 776 -19.39 24.96 24.69
C SER A 776 -19.65 26.08 25.72
N THR A 777 -18.60 26.79 26.11
CA THR A 777 -18.67 27.98 26.97
C THR A 777 -19.30 29.19 26.26
N VAL A 778 -19.28 29.21 24.92
CA VAL A 778 -19.84 30.30 24.11
C VAL A 778 -21.36 30.09 23.95
N PRO A 779 -22.21 31.00 24.47
CA PRO A 779 -23.66 30.79 24.47
C PRO A 779 -24.25 30.69 23.06
N ALA A 780 -23.81 31.53 22.12
CA ALA A 780 -24.29 31.49 20.73
C ALA A 780 -24.08 30.12 20.06
N ARG A 781 -22.96 29.44 20.35
CA ARG A 781 -22.66 28.10 19.81
C ARG A 781 -23.53 27.02 20.46
N ARG A 782 -23.69 27.10 21.78
CA ARG A 782 -24.52 26.18 22.55
C ARG A 782 -25.99 26.27 22.12
N ASP A 783 -26.52 27.48 22.00
CA ASP A 783 -27.92 27.71 21.69
C ASP A 783 -28.25 27.26 20.26
N ALA A 784 -27.35 27.54 19.31
CA ALA A 784 -27.47 27.04 17.93
C ALA A 784 -27.37 25.51 17.84
N ALA A 785 -26.49 24.86 18.61
CA ALA A 785 -26.43 23.40 18.69
C ALA A 785 -27.68 22.80 19.33
N ALA A 786 -28.23 23.44 20.37
CA ALA A 786 -29.49 23.01 21.00
C ALA A 786 -30.66 23.08 20.00
N GLU A 787 -30.74 24.13 19.19
CA GLU A 787 -31.75 24.26 18.12
C GLU A 787 -31.65 23.15 17.08
N ILE A 788 -30.42 22.82 16.63
CA ILE A 788 -30.16 21.71 15.70
C ILE A 788 -30.60 20.37 16.31
N LEU A 789 -30.19 20.08 17.56
CA LEU A 789 -30.54 18.83 18.23
C LEU A 789 -32.04 18.69 18.46
N GLN A 790 -32.74 19.77 18.82
CA GLN A 790 -34.20 19.78 18.94
C GLN A 790 -34.87 19.55 17.58
N SER A 791 -34.36 20.15 16.51
CA SER A 791 -34.87 20.00 15.14
C SER A 791 -34.64 18.59 14.57
N ALA A 792 -33.51 17.96 14.92
CA ALA A 792 -33.23 16.57 14.60
C ALA A 792 -34.18 15.62 15.37
N LYS A 793 -34.37 15.86 16.68
CA LYS A 793 -35.26 15.06 17.54
C LYS A 793 -36.72 15.08 17.08
N LYS A 794 -37.23 16.22 16.60
CA LYS A 794 -38.61 16.34 16.08
C LYS A 794 -38.88 15.41 14.89
N GLY A 795 -37.88 15.18 14.03
CA GLY A 795 -37.98 14.29 12.86
C GLY A 795 -37.91 12.80 13.20
N TYR A 796 -37.40 12.43 14.39
CA TYR A 796 -37.10 11.05 14.78
C TYR A 796 -38.21 10.33 15.56
N ARG A 797 -39.37 10.97 15.74
CA ARG A 797 -40.48 10.49 16.59
C ARG A 797 -41.08 9.14 16.19
N ARG A 798 -40.59 8.45 15.14
CA ARG A 798 -41.14 7.19 14.63
C ARG A 798 -40.33 5.91 14.89
N ASN A 799 -39.07 5.92 15.39
CA ASN A 799 -38.27 4.69 15.63
C ASN A 799 -37.40 4.71 16.92
N GLN A 800 -36.93 3.52 17.36
CA GLN A 800 -36.22 3.15 18.61
C GLN A 800 -35.00 4.01 19.05
N ASN A 801 -34.54 4.97 18.24
CA ASN A 801 -33.35 5.79 18.46
C ASN A 801 -33.59 7.08 19.27
N ASN A 802 -34.82 7.37 19.70
CA ASN A 802 -35.11 8.55 20.52
C ASN A 802 -34.41 8.49 21.90
N ALA A 803 -34.11 7.27 22.38
CA ALA A 803 -33.31 7.04 23.57
C ALA A 803 -31.87 7.56 23.41
N LEU A 804 -31.26 7.47 22.23
CA LEU A 804 -29.87 7.92 21.99
C LEU A 804 -29.73 9.43 22.20
N PHE A 805 -30.68 10.23 21.70
CA PHE A 805 -30.65 11.69 21.87
C PHE A 805 -30.87 12.15 23.32
N ILE A 806 -31.38 11.29 24.20
CA ILE A 806 -31.57 11.57 25.64
C ILE A 806 -30.36 11.04 26.43
N GLN A 807 -29.94 9.80 26.16
CA GLN A 807 -28.83 9.14 26.84
C GLN A 807 -27.49 9.82 26.53
N PHE A 808 -27.29 10.30 25.31
CA PHE A 808 -26.01 10.85 24.85
C PHE A 808 -25.63 12.16 25.59
N PRO A 809 -26.48 13.21 25.67
CA PRO A 809 -26.14 14.40 26.45
C PRO A 809 -25.86 14.08 27.93
N THR A 810 -26.64 13.17 28.53
CA THR A 810 -26.43 12.74 29.91
C THR A 810 -25.10 12.00 30.07
N LEU A 811 -24.70 11.15 29.12
CA LEU A 811 -23.39 10.51 29.10
C LEU A 811 -22.26 11.55 29.07
N ILE A 812 -22.35 12.54 28.16
CA ILE A 812 -21.36 13.60 28.04
C ILE A 812 -21.25 14.42 29.33
N ASP A 813 -22.37 14.74 29.99
CA ASP A 813 -22.35 15.44 31.28
C ASP A 813 -21.63 14.65 32.37
N HIS A 814 -21.83 13.33 32.44
CA HIS A 814 -21.11 12.47 33.38
C HIS A 814 -19.63 12.34 33.03
N LEU A 815 -19.27 12.27 31.74
CA LEU A 815 -17.87 12.27 31.30
C LEU A 815 -17.17 13.60 31.63
N ILE A 816 -17.84 14.74 31.46
CA ILE A 816 -17.31 16.05 31.84
C ILE A 816 -17.12 16.12 33.36
N LYS A 817 -18.11 15.67 34.16
CA LYS A 817 -17.98 15.58 35.63
C LYS A 817 -16.81 14.69 36.04
N LEU A 818 -16.61 13.57 35.35
CA LEU A 818 -15.48 12.67 35.59
C LEU A 818 -14.15 13.36 35.30
N CYS A 819 -14.04 14.18 34.24
CA CYS A 819 -12.85 14.97 33.96
C CYS A 819 -12.54 15.95 35.10
N PHE A 820 -13.53 16.73 35.54
CA PHE A 820 -13.37 17.76 36.57
C PHE A 820 -13.32 17.25 38.02
N HIS A 821 -13.51 15.95 38.26
CA HIS A 821 -13.47 15.40 39.62
C HIS A 821 -12.07 15.58 40.26
N PRO A 822 -11.93 16.31 41.37
CA PRO A 822 -10.66 16.41 42.08
C PRO A 822 -10.43 15.08 42.82
N GLY A 823 -9.78 14.12 42.18
CA GLY A 823 -9.44 12.84 42.82
C GLY A 823 -8.68 13.09 44.13
N GLN A 824 -8.79 12.17 45.10
CA GLN A 824 -8.06 12.30 46.35
C GLN A 824 -6.54 12.42 46.09
N PRO A 825 -5.81 13.27 46.84
CA PRO A 825 -4.43 13.65 46.51
C PRO A 825 -3.42 12.48 46.48
N LYS A 826 -3.78 11.30 47.03
CA LYS A 826 -2.95 10.08 47.10
C LYS A 826 -3.56 8.85 46.43
N ALA A 827 -4.78 8.93 45.90
CA ALA A 827 -5.45 7.77 45.30
C ALA A 827 -4.97 7.55 43.85
N LYS A 828 -4.54 6.31 43.54
CA LYS A 828 -4.17 5.90 42.18
C LYS A 828 -5.37 5.41 41.36
N THR A 829 -6.49 5.11 42.01
CA THR A 829 -7.72 4.60 41.39
C THR A 829 -8.94 5.35 41.90
N ILE A 830 -9.94 5.50 41.03
CA ILE A 830 -11.27 6.03 41.33
C ILE A 830 -12.28 4.89 41.14
N ASN A 831 -13.11 4.64 42.15
CA ASN A 831 -14.20 3.67 42.04
C ASN A 831 -15.41 4.33 41.37
N ILE A 832 -15.61 4.04 40.08
CA ILE A 832 -16.73 4.53 39.27
C ILE A 832 -18.06 3.99 39.81
N SER A 833 -18.07 2.78 40.36
CA SER A 833 -19.28 2.15 40.92
C SER A 833 -19.87 2.92 42.11
N THR A 834 -19.00 3.51 42.95
CA THR A 834 -19.41 4.24 44.16
C THR A 834 -19.57 5.74 43.91
N GLU A 835 -18.62 6.37 43.21
CA GLU A 835 -18.61 7.83 43.00
C GLU A 835 -19.48 8.26 41.81
N PHE A 836 -19.66 7.38 40.82
CA PHE A 836 -20.42 7.63 39.59
C PHE A 836 -21.45 6.52 39.33
N SER A 837 -22.17 6.09 40.38
CA SER A 837 -23.19 5.03 40.31
C SER A 837 -24.27 5.27 39.23
N SER A 838 -24.64 6.54 39.01
CA SER A 838 -25.55 6.94 37.93
C SER A 838 -25.02 6.63 36.53
N LEU A 839 -23.70 6.79 36.29
CA LEU A 839 -23.07 6.47 35.01
C LEU A 839 -23.03 4.95 34.77
N LYS A 840 -22.76 4.16 35.81
CA LYS A 840 -22.78 2.69 35.72
C LYS A 840 -24.18 2.13 35.47
N ARG A 841 -25.21 2.71 36.11
CA ARG A 841 -26.63 2.33 35.93
C ARG A 841 -27.18 2.68 34.53
N MET A 842 -26.55 3.61 33.81
CA MET A 842 -26.94 3.95 32.44
C MET A 842 -26.50 2.91 31.40
N MET A 843 -25.63 1.96 31.76
CA MET A 843 -25.14 0.92 30.86
C MET A 843 -26.09 -0.28 30.84
N PRO A 844 -26.31 -0.96 29.69
CA PRO A 844 -25.65 -0.77 28.39
C PRO A 844 -26.23 0.38 27.57
N LEU A 845 -25.37 1.06 26.79
CA LEU A 845 -25.74 2.16 25.90
C LEU A 845 -25.70 1.70 24.45
N GLY A 846 -26.74 2.01 23.67
CA GLY A 846 -26.78 1.79 22.22
C GLY A 846 -25.88 2.74 21.41
N ILE A 847 -24.87 3.34 22.03
CA ILE A 847 -23.98 4.36 21.46
C ILE A 847 -22.69 3.69 20.98
N ILE A 848 -22.26 3.98 19.75
CA ILE A 848 -20.98 3.49 19.20
C ILE A 848 -19.81 4.12 19.96
N LEU A 849 -18.75 3.36 20.18
CA LEU A 849 -17.49 3.90 20.70
C LEU A 849 -16.79 4.81 19.67
N PRO A 850 -16.27 6.00 20.03
CA PRO A 850 -15.65 6.92 19.09
C PRO A 850 -14.21 6.49 18.71
N VAL A 851 -14.07 5.31 18.11
CA VAL A 851 -12.82 4.84 17.50
C VAL A 851 -12.70 5.45 16.11
N GLN A 852 -11.48 5.78 15.66
CA GLN A 852 -11.25 6.40 14.35
C GLN A 852 -11.91 5.59 13.22
N GLN A 853 -11.74 4.27 13.23
CA GLN A 853 -12.34 3.36 12.23
C GLN A 853 -13.88 3.47 12.18
N ALA A 854 -14.54 3.68 13.32
CA ALA A 854 -16.00 3.78 13.42
C ALA A 854 -16.56 5.15 12.99
N LEU A 855 -15.72 6.18 13.01
CA LEU A 855 -16.08 7.54 12.62
C LEU A 855 -15.64 7.88 11.18
N THR A 856 -14.72 7.11 10.60
CA THR A 856 -14.28 7.28 9.21
C THR A 856 -15.26 6.69 8.22
N VAL A 857 -15.67 7.48 7.24
CA VAL A 857 -16.55 7.05 6.15
C VAL A 857 -15.75 6.23 5.15
N THR A 858 -16.19 4.99 4.87
CA THR A 858 -15.66 4.22 3.74
C THR A 858 -16.37 4.64 2.46
N LEU A 859 -15.61 4.94 1.40
CA LEU A 859 -16.15 5.36 0.12
C LEU A 859 -16.35 4.13 -0.80
N PRO A 860 -17.38 4.10 -1.66
CA PRO A 860 -17.60 2.99 -2.59
C PRO A 860 -16.39 2.74 -3.50
N SER A 861 -16.15 1.47 -3.85
CA SER A 861 -15.19 1.15 -4.92
C SER A 861 -15.77 1.55 -6.28
N TYR A 862 -14.93 2.12 -7.15
CA TYR A 862 -15.31 2.82 -8.38
C TYR A 862 -16.12 1.98 -9.42
N ASP A 863 -16.03 0.64 -9.35
CA ASP A 863 -16.57 -0.25 -10.39
C ASP A 863 -18.04 -0.65 -10.17
N SER A 864 -18.66 -0.30 -9.04
CA SER A 864 -20.11 -0.44 -8.87
C SER A 864 -20.81 0.73 -9.57
N ASN A 865 -21.58 0.45 -10.61
CA ASN A 865 -22.44 1.44 -11.25
C ASN A 865 -23.24 2.21 -10.17
N MET A 866 -23.29 3.53 -10.28
CA MET A 866 -24.00 4.44 -9.36
C MET A 866 -25.52 4.15 -9.25
N SER A 867 -26.06 3.20 -10.02
CA SER A 867 -27.41 2.68 -9.91
C SER A 867 -27.61 1.73 -8.71
N ASP A 868 -26.54 1.11 -8.20
CA ASP A 868 -26.60 0.11 -7.12
C ASP A 868 -26.33 0.76 -5.74
N GLN A 869 -26.69 2.04 -5.57
CA GLN A 869 -26.56 2.76 -4.30
C GLN A 869 -27.46 2.22 -3.17
N SER A 870 -28.44 1.36 -3.50
CA SER A 870 -29.35 0.77 -2.51
C SER A 870 -28.69 -0.28 -1.61
N GLY A 871 -27.50 -0.81 -1.96
CA GLY A 871 -26.76 -1.80 -1.18
C GLY A 871 -25.48 -1.29 -0.51
N PHE A 872 -25.08 -0.03 -0.72
CA PHE A 872 -23.83 0.49 -0.16
C PHE A 872 -24.06 1.10 1.23
N HIS A 873 -23.57 0.42 2.26
CA HIS A 873 -23.43 0.98 3.59
C HIS A 873 -22.05 1.66 3.73
N PRO A 874 -21.98 2.99 3.92
CA PRO A 874 -20.70 3.72 4.11
C PRO A 874 -19.90 3.28 5.35
N PHE A 875 -20.55 2.47 6.18
CA PHE A 875 -20.03 1.79 7.34
C PHE A 875 -20.17 0.28 7.08
N SER A 876 -19.21 -0.29 6.35
CA SER A 876 -19.24 -1.67 5.85
C SER A 876 -19.05 -2.74 6.93
N VAL A 877 -18.67 -2.34 8.16
CA VAL A 877 -18.61 -3.26 9.30
C VAL A 877 -20.00 -3.35 9.90
N SER A 878 -20.67 -4.47 9.64
CA SER A 878 -21.84 -4.93 10.37
C SER A 878 -21.60 -4.77 11.88
N GLU A 879 -22.21 -3.73 12.44
CA GLU A 879 -22.21 -3.34 13.86
C GLU A 879 -20.86 -2.96 14.48
N HIS A 880 -20.54 -1.66 14.45
CA HIS A 880 -19.49 -1.10 15.30
C HIS A 880 -19.73 -1.40 16.79
N PRO A 881 -18.65 -1.58 17.59
CA PRO A 881 -18.77 -1.89 19.00
C PRO A 881 -19.56 -0.80 19.73
N LYS A 882 -20.63 -1.22 20.42
CA LYS A 882 -21.45 -0.38 21.28
C LYS A 882 -20.94 -0.44 22.71
N ILE A 883 -21.16 0.62 23.48
CA ILE A 883 -20.73 0.69 24.89
C ILE A 883 -21.62 -0.23 25.74
N ALA A 884 -21.13 -1.43 26.06
CA ALA A 884 -21.85 -2.39 26.89
C ALA A 884 -21.70 -2.11 28.39
N GLY A 885 -20.53 -1.63 28.81
CA GLY A 885 -20.27 -1.33 30.21
C GLY A 885 -19.03 -0.47 30.43
N ILE A 886 -18.81 -0.06 31.67
CA ILE A 886 -17.61 0.64 32.12
C ILE A 886 -16.99 -0.18 33.26
N ALA A 887 -15.66 -0.24 33.32
CA ALA A 887 -14.95 -0.89 34.41
C ALA A 887 -15.22 -0.17 35.74
N ASP A 888 -15.12 -0.91 36.85
CA ASP A 888 -15.45 -0.38 38.17
C ASP A 888 -14.40 0.57 38.71
N GLU A 889 -13.18 0.47 38.20
CA GLU A 889 -12.03 1.30 38.57
C GLU A 889 -11.55 2.12 37.38
N ALA A 890 -11.22 3.39 37.62
CA ALA A 890 -10.49 4.25 36.70
C ALA A 890 -9.12 4.61 37.28
N GLU A 891 -8.06 4.46 36.49
CA GLU A 891 -6.68 4.73 36.90
C GLU A 891 -6.38 6.22 36.77
N ILE A 892 -5.84 6.83 37.83
CA ILE A 892 -5.27 8.18 37.80
C ILE A 892 -3.77 8.06 37.55
N LEU A 893 -3.30 8.59 36.42
CA LEU A 893 -1.88 8.58 36.08
C LEU A 893 -1.14 9.71 36.80
N SER A 894 0.11 9.45 37.19
CA SER A 894 0.97 10.38 37.93
C SER A 894 1.61 11.43 37.01
N SER A 895 0.79 12.32 36.43
CA SER A 895 1.22 13.51 35.68
C SER A 895 0.71 14.78 36.35
N LEU A 896 1.28 15.95 36.02
CA LEU A 896 0.86 17.27 36.52
C LEU A 896 -0.65 17.49 36.33
N GLN A 897 -1.19 17.06 35.18
CA GLN A 897 -2.61 17.17 34.84
C GLN A 897 -3.47 16.02 35.37
N LYS A 898 -2.86 14.99 35.99
CA LYS A 898 -3.50 13.79 36.56
C LYS A 898 -4.57 13.17 35.62
N PRO A 899 -4.20 12.75 34.39
CA PRO A 899 -5.17 12.20 33.46
C PRO A 899 -5.77 10.88 34.00
N LYS A 900 -7.07 10.70 33.74
CA LYS A 900 -7.84 9.54 34.20
C LYS A 900 -8.07 8.58 33.03
N LYS A 901 -7.59 7.36 33.16
CA LYS A 901 -7.81 6.29 32.20
C LYS A 901 -9.04 5.49 32.62
N VAL A 902 -10.03 5.44 31.74
CA VAL A 902 -11.31 4.76 31.97
C VAL A 902 -11.43 3.60 30.99
N CYS A 903 -11.44 2.38 31.51
CA CYS A 903 -11.66 1.19 30.70
C CYS A 903 -13.15 0.99 30.43
N ARG A 904 -13.51 0.77 29.16
CA ARG A 904 -14.89 0.49 28.73
C ARG A 904 -14.98 -0.94 28.22
N ARG A 905 -16.11 -1.60 28.45
CA ARG A 905 -16.44 -2.91 27.90
C ARG A 905 -17.26 -2.72 26.64
N GLU A 906 -16.79 -3.33 25.56
CA GLU A 906 -17.44 -3.30 24.26
C GLU A 906 -18.33 -4.53 24.09
N ALA A 907 -19.51 -4.36 23.50
CA ALA A 907 -20.27 -5.48 22.94
C ALA A 907 -19.85 -5.63 21.48
N THR A 908 -18.98 -6.60 21.20
CA THR A 908 -18.77 -7.10 19.83
C THR A 908 -19.82 -8.15 19.56
N VAL A 909 -20.69 -7.91 18.58
CA VAL A 909 -21.51 -8.99 18.03
C VAL A 909 -20.57 -9.83 17.18
N GLN A 910 -20.26 -11.05 17.64
CA GLN A 910 -19.54 -12.00 16.79
C GLN A 910 -20.36 -12.19 15.51
N PRO A 911 -19.79 -11.95 14.32
CA PRO A 911 -20.44 -12.38 13.09
C PRO A 911 -20.48 -13.91 13.11
N ASN A 912 -21.68 -14.48 13.24
CA ASN A 912 -21.92 -15.91 12.99
C ASN A 912 -21.73 -16.22 11.51
#